data_AF-E6Q005-F1
#
_entry.id   AF-E6Q005-F1
#
_cell.length_a   1.000
_cell.length_b   1.000
_cell.length_c   1.000
_cell.angle_alpha   90.00
_cell.angle_beta   90.00
_cell.angle_gamma   90.00
#
_symmetry.space_group_name_H-M   'P 1'
#
loop_
_entity.id
_entity.type
_entity.pdbx_description
1 polymer ?
#
loop_
_entity_poly.entity_id
_entity_poly.type
_entity_poly.pdbx_seq_one_letter_code
_entity_poly.pdbx_strand_id
1 'polypeptide(L)'
;MVSAVFAHSASRRVTADELQRMVADAVRSHLSDDLLSQKLNGVKLADTLDTVTWQALTAESPGDKTSEALRALYASGAFLEPSAAEIPVLPAPDLSAQRAIMARVIQYVLRTIPALPNLLAVRDTAHYTDTGVGFDAGNAEMRGGLLLLGEDRTPVSIRDGVETDAPVGNRKLVSGSNSTQAKKQNYQESRDLISWGEFGPVLTTVLTDAAHGKLGWARWQSFEGRRLAVFQFSVARSVSHYSIHYCCDVAYQPSLDGLHQAIKNVPSVLQAGYHGFLMIDPETGVIRRITLQADIQPEDSLRNGSMMIEWGPVTIGSSESYCPIHSVTLSTTQDRYEVRGSIQTVTRTRINETEFEQYHRFGSQAKLITDIAAESAPAMPADGEQNNAALPPAAVGSTVAPTVAPAMASTMAPTVAPASPVAAANAPAQPAIPAASAEIDSELNPEIKVSAVDTLPGVNGTSEASGQDAVFTLRTQTQRVDVNLVAYDKHDHPVTDLRRDEVEIYDNGKREQLDSFQASTASSAAQSSSADPGVFSNATPSSASSPSDTMILLLDESHLPFDQMNRAREQVMRYLKSARPGTVYALYALDEHGFRVIQDVTRNQDVVLAKLAAWQPSAAATAQAQALERRDRQQFDTVHNAVDLNNVNGNYTQIADFVETTDPELRSMGDNPQRQLLEGMMALARHFAPVDGHKSLALISGDSALSDWEDRAVGIEKSSRNVEAALMHAREALNNAHIALYVVDASANLGGAIDANIEFRNVELSQGSTDNNGPAGATSGRNLTPGRVTAQMESDLHGIDDPVRQLAEATGGRAIRRGVDLEKTLDSIQADEQALYELSFAPATQPDNTVHTIVVKVTDRKGLKLHYRTSYLDAVPKVATARERLQQAVWSPQDASAIGITAQAAMDSDGATIRLRIALNTLSLEEQTSGPSAGRWTDQLFIFVAERNDGTRQAQISGDTLAMNLLPATYQSGMPAGIPYKRVLALPARLGSVRIVVVDRNSGRVGSVTVPAAAFQAKS
;
A
#
# COMPACT_ATOMS: atom_id res chain seq x y z
N MET A 1 -30.90 55.30 26.61
CA MET A 1 -30.78 56.22 25.44
C MET A 1 -29.31 56.56 25.34
N VAL A 2 -28.57 56.25 24.29
CA VAL A 2 -28.95 56.08 22.88
C VAL A 2 -28.84 54.63 22.41
N SER A 3 -29.89 54.08 21.82
CA SER A 3 -29.79 52.85 21.02
C SER A 3 -29.34 53.25 19.62
N ALA A 4 -28.07 53.02 19.28
CA ALA A 4 -27.61 53.11 17.90
C ALA A 4 -28.17 51.90 17.14
N VAL A 5 -29.26 52.12 16.40
CA VAL A 5 -29.75 51.13 15.44
C VAL A 5 -28.73 51.09 14.30
N PHE A 6 -27.86 50.07 14.29
CA PHE A 6 -27.06 49.76 13.12
C PHE A 6 -28.01 49.33 12.00
N ALA A 7 -28.28 50.24 11.07
CA ALA A 7 -29.01 49.92 9.86
C ALA A 7 -28.24 48.84 9.10
N HIS A 8 -28.92 47.78 8.67
CA HIS A 8 -28.38 46.85 7.69
C HIS A 8 -28.07 47.62 6.39
N SER A 9 -26.81 48.01 6.19
CA SER A 9 -26.35 48.45 4.87
C SER A 9 -26.37 47.24 3.95
N ALA A 10 -27.12 47.32 2.86
CA ALA A 10 -27.12 46.28 1.83
C ALA A 10 -25.67 46.08 1.33
N SER A 11 -25.19 44.84 1.36
CA SER A 11 -23.81 44.51 1.00
C SER A 11 -23.51 44.96 -0.44
N ARG A 12 -22.48 45.79 -0.62
CA ARG A 12 -22.10 46.31 -1.93
C ARG A 12 -21.36 45.23 -2.71
N ARG A 13 -21.89 44.86 -3.89
CA ARG A 13 -21.12 44.07 -4.87
C ARG A 13 -20.04 44.95 -5.50
N VAL A 14 -18.82 44.43 -5.61
CA VAL A 14 -17.67 45.08 -6.27
C VAL A 14 -16.89 44.05 -7.10
N THR A 15 -16.24 44.47 -8.17
CA THR A 15 -15.28 43.62 -8.88
C THR A 15 -13.90 43.60 -8.19
N ALA A 16 -13.04 42.65 -8.55
CA ALA A 16 -11.63 42.62 -8.12
C ALA A 16 -10.91 43.97 -8.38
N ASP A 17 -11.07 44.56 -9.57
CA ASP A 17 -10.55 45.89 -9.91
C ASP A 17 -11.12 47.03 -9.05
N GLU A 18 -12.36 46.91 -8.60
CA GLU A 18 -12.96 47.87 -7.67
C GLU A 18 -12.45 47.68 -6.24
N LEU A 19 -12.22 46.44 -5.81
CA LEU A 19 -11.62 46.12 -4.52
C LEU A 19 -10.18 46.63 -4.44
N GLN A 20 -9.35 46.37 -5.48
CA GLN A 20 -7.99 46.91 -5.58
C GLN A 20 -7.98 48.43 -5.40
N ARG A 21 -8.82 49.15 -6.16
CA ARG A 21 -8.94 50.61 -6.05
C ARG A 21 -9.42 51.04 -4.66
N MET A 22 -10.35 50.33 -4.05
CA MET A 22 -10.86 50.63 -2.71
C MET A 22 -9.78 50.52 -1.63
N VAL A 23 -8.95 49.47 -1.67
CA VAL A 23 -7.82 49.29 -0.76
C VAL A 23 -6.77 50.38 -1.02
N ALA A 24 -6.35 50.58 -2.26
CA ALA A 24 -5.35 51.58 -2.62
C ALA A 24 -5.78 53.03 -2.30
N ASP A 25 -7.07 53.37 -2.44
CA ASP A 25 -7.62 54.67 -2.02
C ASP A 25 -7.61 54.81 -0.48
N ALA A 26 -7.92 53.73 0.25
CA ALA A 26 -7.94 53.74 1.71
C ALA A 26 -6.51 53.84 2.31
N VAL A 27 -5.56 53.11 1.76
CA VAL A 27 -4.14 53.16 2.13
C VAL A 27 -3.55 54.55 1.84
N ARG A 28 -3.80 55.12 0.65
CA ARG A 28 -3.42 56.51 0.31
C ARG A 28 -4.09 57.56 1.21
N SER A 29 -5.24 57.25 1.79
CA SER A 29 -5.97 58.13 2.71
C SER A 29 -5.61 57.91 4.18
N HIS A 30 -4.63 57.03 4.48
CA HIS A 30 -4.25 56.64 5.84
C HIS A 30 -5.44 56.19 6.71
N LEU A 31 -6.37 55.43 6.14
CA LEU A 31 -7.44 54.80 6.92
C LEU A 31 -6.85 53.82 7.94
N SER A 32 -7.40 53.80 9.16
CA SER A 32 -6.98 52.81 10.16
C SER A 32 -7.49 51.41 9.81
N ASP A 33 -6.76 50.40 10.29
CA ASP A 33 -7.09 48.98 10.13
C ASP A 33 -8.55 48.66 10.54
N ASP A 34 -8.98 49.15 11.71
CA ASP A 34 -10.37 49.02 12.18
C ASP A 34 -11.41 49.58 11.19
N LEU A 35 -11.13 50.72 10.56
CA LEU A 35 -12.07 51.40 9.65
C LEU A 35 -12.07 50.78 8.25
N LEU A 36 -10.95 50.23 7.80
CA LEU A 36 -10.88 49.54 6.51
C LEU A 36 -11.49 48.14 6.61
N SER A 37 -11.16 47.38 7.65
CA SER A 37 -11.83 46.10 7.98
C SER A 37 -13.36 46.26 8.07
N GLN A 38 -13.87 47.27 8.79
CA GLN A 38 -15.31 47.56 8.86
C GLN A 38 -15.94 47.93 7.51
N LYS A 39 -15.19 48.55 6.58
CA LYS A 39 -15.69 48.81 5.21
C LYS A 39 -15.75 47.52 4.39
N LEU A 40 -14.71 46.69 4.45
CA LEU A 40 -14.61 45.42 3.71
C LEU A 40 -15.69 44.43 4.15
N ASN A 41 -16.05 44.43 5.43
CA ASN A 41 -17.18 43.66 5.98
C ASN A 41 -18.54 43.96 5.30
N GLY A 42 -18.70 45.14 4.69
CA GLY A 42 -19.88 45.51 3.89
C GLY A 42 -19.80 45.13 2.40
N VAL A 43 -18.74 44.46 1.95
CA VAL A 43 -18.45 44.14 0.55
C VAL A 43 -18.80 42.68 0.23
N LYS A 44 -19.20 42.43 -1.02
CA LYS A 44 -19.19 41.09 -1.63
C LYS A 44 -18.52 41.18 -3.00
N LEU A 45 -17.72 40.17 -3.36
CA LEU A 45 -17.14 40.10 -4.69
C LEU A 45 -18.21 39.81 -5.76
N ALA A 46 -17.95 40.25 -6.99
CA ALA A 46 -18.77 40.01 -8.18
C ALA A 46 -18.12 39.01 -9.14
N ASP A 47 -16.80 38.94 -9.13
CA ASP A 47 -15.91 38.05 -9.89
C ASP A 47 -14.83 37.47 -8.94
N THR A 48 -14.05 36.47 -9.40
CA THR A 48 -12.97 35.91 -8.59
C THR A 48 -11.86 36.95 -8.33
N LEU A 49 -11.28 36.87 -7.15
CA LEU A 49 -10.01 37.52 -6.84
C LEU A 49 -8.90 36.49 -7.07
N ASP A 50 -7.97 36.74 -7.98
CA ASP A 50 -6.84 35.84 -8.22
C ASP A 50 -5.86 35.85 -7.03
N THR A 51 -4.94 34.89 -6.99
CA THR A 51 -3.98 34.76 -5.86
C THR A 51 -2.95 35.89 -5.83
N VAL A 52 -2.54 36.44 -6.98
CA VAL A 52 -1.50 37.48 -7.10
C VAL A 52 -2.05 38.85 -6.69
N THR A 53 -3.14 39.28 -7.35
CA THR A 53 -4.41 39.59 -6.66
C THR A 53 -4.35 39.79 -5.14
N TRP A 54 -4.91 38.81 -4.45
CA TRP A 54 -5.08 38.77 -3.00
C TRP A 54 -3.77 38.97 -2.23
N GLN A 55 -2.66 38.38 -2.66
CA GLN A 55 -1.35 38.55 -2.00
C GLN A 55 -0.87 40.01 -2.03
N ALA A 56 -1.04 40.71 -3.15
CA ALA A 56 -0.67 42.13 -3.26
C ALA A 56 -1.54 43.00 -2.33
N LEU A 57 -2.86 42.76 -2.26
CA LEU A 57 -3.76 43.50 -1.37
C LEU A 57 -3.48 43.23 0.11
N THR A 58 -3.12 41.99 0.45
CA THR A 58 -2.72 41.61 1.81
C THR A 58 -1.38 42.25 2.19
N ALA A 59 -0.44 42.39 1.25
CA ALA A 59 0.84 43.08 1.47
C ALA A 59 0.71 44.62 1.60
N GLU A 60 -0.30 45.23 0.96
CA GLU A 60 -0.65 46.65 1.12
C GLU A 60 -1.53 46.94 2.36
N SER A 61 -1.92 45.91 3.10
CA SER A 61 -2.83 46.01 4.24
C SER A 61 -2.27 46.88 5.38
N PRO A 62 -3.07 47.78 5.99
CA PRO A 62 -2.65 48.60 7.14
C PRO A 62 -2.58 47.83 8.47
N GLY A 63 -3.02 46.57 8.52
CA GLY A 63 -2.99 45.75 9.73
C GLY A 63 -3.75 44.43 9.61
N ASP A 64 -3.68 43.61 10.66
CA ASP A 64 -4.15 42.22 10.65
C ASP A 64 -5.65 42.10 10.38
N LYS A 65 -6.49 43.04 10.83
CA LYS A 65 -7.96 42.95 10.68
C LYS A 65 -8.42 43.22 9.25
N THR A 66 -7.66 44.02 8.50
CA THR A 66 -7.88 44.24 7.07
C THR A 66 -7.40 43.02 6.28
N SER A 67 -6.26 42.44 6.66
CA SER A 67 -5.75 41.20 6.06
C SER A 67 -6.72 40.03 6.24
N GLU A 68 -7.29 39.86 7.45
CA GLU A 68 -8.32 38.87 7.76
C GLU A 68 -9.60 39.08 6.92
N ALA A 69 -10.06 40.33 6.80
CA ALA A 69 -11.22 40.67 5.97
C ALA A 69 -10.97 40.42 4.47
N LEU A 70 -9.75 40.65 3.98
CA LEU A 70 -9.34 40.33 2.61
C LEU A 70 -9.27 38.81 2.36
N ARG A 71 -8.74 38.03 3.32
CA ARG A 71 -8.73 36.55 3.29
C ARG A 71 -10.15 35.99 3.24
N ALA A 72 -11.06 36.51 4.08
CA ALA A 72 -12.47 36.12 4.08
C ALA A 72 -13.18 36.48 2.76
N LEU A 73 -12.89 37.65 2.17
CA LEU A 73 -13.41 38.02 0.84
C LEU A 73 -12.90 37.08 -0.26
N TYR A 74 -11.59 36.80 -0.28
CA TYR A 74 -10.96 35.85 -1.22
C TYR A 74 -11.62 34.46 -1.15
N ALA A 75 -11.73 33.88 0.04
CA ALA A 75 -12.41 32.60 0.25
C ALA A 75 -13.88 32.62 -0.22
N SER A 76 -14.62 33.69 0.09
CA SER A 76 -16.01 33.85 -0.36
C SER A 76 -16.17 33.95 -1.88
N GLY A 77 -15.10 34.34 -2.59
CA GLY A 77 -15.06 34.50 -4.04
C GLY A 77 -14.65 33.24 -4.82
N ALA A 78 -14.23 32.16 -4.15
CA ALA A 78 -13.60 30.99 -4.78
C ALA A 78 -14.44 30.28 -5.88
N PHE A 79 -15.76 30.50 -5.87
CA PHE A 79 -16.76 29.88 -6.76
C PHE A 79 -17.39 30.85 -7.77
N LEU A 80 -16.95 32.10 -7.82
CA LEU A 80 -17.45 33.10 -8.77
C LEU A 80 -16.89 32.87 -10.18
N GLU A 81 -17.47 33.58 -11.16
CA GLU A 81 -16.91 33.67 -12.51
C GLU A 81 -15.63 34.54 -12.49
N PRO A 82 -14.61 34.22 -13.31
CA PRO A 82 -13.36 34.95 -13.28
C PRO A 82 -13.45 36.34 -13.88
N SER A 83 -12.57 37.23 -13.43
CA SER A 83 -12.51 38.60 -13.90
C SER A 83 -12.19 38.67 -15.40
N ALA A 84 -12.61 39.74 -16.08
CA ALA A 84 -12.37 39.90 -17.52
C ALA A 84 -10.87 39.98 -17.86
N ALA A 85 -10.01 40.34 -16.90
CA ALA A 85 -8.55 40.36 -17.05
C ALA A 85 -7.93 38.95 -17.07
N GLU A 86 -8.55 37.97 -16.40
CA GLU A 86 -8.09 36.59 -16.37
C GLU A 86 -8.44 35.79 -17.64
N ILE A 87 -9.37 36.25 -18.47
CA ILE A 87 -9.84 35.53 -19.66
C ILE A 87 -9.13 36.06 -20.92
N PRO A 88 -8.02 35.43 -21.38
CA PRO A 88 -7.34 35.88 -22.60
C PRO A 88 -8.22 35.65 -23.84
N VAL A 89 -8.28 36.67 -24.70
CA VAL A 89 -9.04 36.64 -25.97
C VAL A 89 -8.33 35.75 -26.99
N LEU A 90 -8.65 34.45 -26.96
CA LEU A 90 -8.07 33.42 -27.82
C LEU A 90 -9.16 32.47 -28.35
N PRO A 91 -9.01 31.92 -29.57
CA PRO A 91 -9.94 30.91 -30.07
C PRO A 91 -9.89 29.63 -29.23
N ALA A 92 -11.02 28.94 -29.15
CA ALA A 92 -11.08 27.60 -28.57
C ALA A 92 -10.16 26.64 -29.34
N PRO A 93 -9.48 25.68 -28.67
CA PRO A 93 -8.79 24.59 -29.35
C PRO A 93 -9.80 23.77 -30.16
N ASP A 94 -9.37 23.20 -31.28
CA ASP A 94 -10.19 22.24 -32.01
C ASP A 94 -10.45 20.95 -31.20
N LEU A 95 -11.39 20.13 -31.64
CA LEU A 95 -11.80 18.92 -30.92
C LEU A 95 -10.66 17.89 -30.76
N SER A 96 -9.68 17.88 -31.68
CA SER A 96 -8.50 17.00 -31.59
C SER A 96 -7.56 17.49 -30.50
N ALA A 97 -7.29 18.80 -30.47
CA ALA A 97 -6.51 19.43 -29.41
C ALA A 97 -7.17 19.28 -28.03
N GLN A 98 -8.49 19.44 -27.92
CA GLN A 98 -9.24 19.22 -26.68
C GLN A 98 -9.10 17.77 -26.18
N ARG A 99 -9.25 16.77 -27.07
CA ARG A 99 -9.05 15.36 -26.74
C ARG A 99 -7.60 15.06 -26.31
N ALA A 100 -6.62 15.67 -26.97
CA ALA A 100 -5.22 15.51 -26.62
C ALA A 100 -4.88 16.13 -25.24
N ILE A 101 -5.54 17.23 -24.85
CA ILE A 101 -5.41 17.79 -23.49
C ILE A 101 -6.00 16.80 -22.47
N MET A 102 -7.25 16.34 -22.67
CA MET A 102 -7.89 15.40 -21.74
C MET A 102 -7.18 14.04 -21.63
N ALA A 103 -6.57 13.54 -22.72
CA ALA A 103 -5.75 12.33 -22.68
C ALA A 103 -4.51 12.48 -21.77
N ARG A 104 -3.89 13.67 -21.74
CA ARG A 104 -2.80 13.96 -20.79
C ARG A 104 -3.29 14.05 -19.36
N VAL A 105 -4.48 14.63 -19.12
CA VAL A 105 -5.11 14.68 -17.79
C VAL A 105 -5.33 13.27 -17.23
N ILE A 106 -5.89 12.37 -18.05
CA ILE A 106 -6.09 10.97 -17.67
C ILE A 106 -4.75 10.29 -17.35
N GLN A 107 -3.71 10.51 -18.18
CA GLN A 107 -2.37 9.97 -17.91
C GLN A 107 -1.73 10.55 -16.63
N TYR A 108 -1.93 11.83 -16.34
CA TYR A 108 -1.46 12.48 -15.11
C TYR A 108 -2.14 11.86 -13.87
N VAL A 109 -3.47 11.76 -13.85
CA VAL A 109 -4.20 11.20 -12.71
C VAL A 109 -3.89 9.71 -12.53
N LEU A 110 -3.86 8.91 -13.59
CA LEU A 110 -3.58 7.46 -13.49
C LEU A 110 -2.13 7.11 -13.11
N ARG A 111 -1.15 8.01 -13.34
CA ARG A 111 0.28 7.71 -13.11
C ARG A 111 0.93 8.49 -11.99
N THR A 112 0.58 9.76 -11.83
CA THR A 112 1.31 10.67 -10.93
C THR A 112 0.71 10.70 -9.53
N ILE A 113 -0.61 10.64 -9.40
CA ILE A 113 -1.29 10.67 -8.10
C ILE A 113 -1.06 9.37 -7.31
N PRO A 114 -1.27 8.15 -7.86
CA PRO A 114 -0.93 6.90 -7.16
C PRO A 114 0.57 6.71 -6.90
N ALA A 115 1.44 7.46 -7.59
CA ALA A 115 2.89 7.43 -7.40
C ALA A 115 3.40 8.46 -6.37
N LEU A 116 2.51 9.21 -5.71
CA LEU A 116 2.89 10.05 -4.58
C LEU A 116 3.55 9.16 -3.49
N PRO A 117 4.73 9.55 -2.98
CA PRO A 117 5.38 8.79 -1.92
C PRO A 117 4.57 8.92 -0.64
N ASN A 118 4.68 7.93 0.25
CA ASN A 118 4.14 8.05 1.60
C ASN A 118 4.72 9.33 2.24
N LEU A 119 3.84 10.25 2.63
CA LEU A 119 4.20 11.61 3.07
C LEU A 119 3.33 12.09 4.22
N LEU A 120 3.81 13.14 4.87
CA LEU A 120 3.13 13.96 5.87
C LEU A 120 2.99 15.36 5.31
N ALA A 121 1.88 16.01 5.61
CA ALA A 121 1.62 17.43 5.40
C ALA A 121 0.87 18.00 6.62
N VAL A 122 0.76 19.31 6.70
CA VAL A 122 -0.08 20.00 7.69
C VAL A 122 -1.15 20.79 6.96
N ARG A 123 -2.41 20.51 7.30
CA ARG A 123 -3.59 21.27 6.89
C ARG A 123 -3.81 22.39 7.90
N ASP A 124 -3.68 23.66 7.50
CA ASP A 124 -3.99 24.84 8.33
C ASP A 124 -5.31 25.45 7.85
N THR A 125 -6.35 25.42 8.67
CA THR A 125 -7.72 25.78 8.26
C THR A 125 -8.28 26.93 9.08
N ALA A 126 -8.71 27.99 8.40
CA ALA A 126 -9.48 29.09 8.95
C ALA A 126 -10.99 28.85 8.75
N HIS A 127 -11.76 28.85 9.84
CA HIS A 127 -13.20 28.60 9.82
C HIS A 127 -14.00 29.92 9.90
N TYR A 128 -14.84 30.20 8.92
CA TYR A 128 -15.69 31.38 8.85
C TYR A 128 -17.19 31.06 8.89
N THR A 129 -18.00 31.96 9.47
CA THR A 129 -19.47 31.93 9.43
C THR A 129 -20.06 33.27 9.04
N ASP A 130 -21.18 33.31 8.32
CA ASP A 130 -21.92 34.56 8.04
C ASP A 130 -22.78 35.06 9.23
N THR A 131 -22.96 34.22 10.27
CA THR A 131 -23.71 34.60 11.46
C THR A 131 -23.23 33.88 12.73
N GLY A 132 -23.09 34.64 13.81
CA GLY A 132 -22.83 34.15 15.17
C GLY A 132 -24.10 33.81 15.97
N VAL A 133 -25.29 34.00 15.39
CA VAL A 133 -26.57 33.74 16.07
C VAL A 133 -26.69 32.24 16.36
N GLY A 134 -26.81 31.88 17.65
CA GLY A 134 -26.92 30.50 18.12
C GLY A 134 -25.68 29.95 18.84
N PHE A 135 -24.62 30.74 19.02
CA PHE A 135 -23.48 30.39 19.90
C PHE A 135 -23.63 31.04 21.29
N ASP A 136 -23.14 30.36 22.34
CA ASP A 136 -23.29 30.77 23.76
C ASP A 136 -22.57 32.06 24.18
N ALA A 137 -21.88 32.73 23.27
CA ALA A 137 -21.29 34.05 23.53
C ALA A 137 -22.37 35.14 23.47
N GLY A 138 -22.89 35.51 24.65
CA GLY A 138 -23.89 36.58 24.77
C GLY A 138 -23.48 37.87 24.04
N ASN A 139 -24.38 38.37 23.19
CA ASN A 139 -24.23 39.61 22.42
C ASN A 139 -22.98 39.68 21.52
N ALA A 140 -22.70 38.62 20.74
CA ALA A 140 -21.97 38.82 19.49
C ALA A 140 -22.73 39.84 18.62
N GLU A 141 -22.15 41.03 18.43
CA GLU A 141 -22.71 42.07 17.56
C GLU A 141 -22.94 41.49 16.16
N MET A 142 -24.09 41.79 15.53
CA MET A 142 -24.26 41.56 14.08
C MET A 142 -23.37 42.53 13.30
N ARG A 143 -22.08 42.24 13.28
CA ARG A 143 -21.14 42.77 12.29
C ARG A 143 -21.41 41.98 11.01
N GLY A 144 -22.09 42.60 10.05
CA GLY A 144 -22.28 41.98 8.74
C GLY A 144 -20.94 41.67 8.10
N GLY A 145 -20.85 40.57 7.35
CA GLY A 145 -19.60 40.03 6.83
C GLY A 145 -19.44 38.55 7.20
N LEU A 146 -18.25 38.00 6.95
CA LEU A 146 -17.85 36.68 7.44
C LEU A 146 -17.05 36.85 8.74
N LEU A 147 -17.36 36.03 9.73
CA LEU A 147 -16.79 36.04 11.07
C LEU A 147 -15.85 34.83 11.23
N LEU A 148 -14.58 35.06 11.55
CA LEU A 148 -13.64 33.99 11.90
C LEU A 148 -14.03 33.36 13.25
N LEU A 149 -14.28 32.05 13.26
CA LEU A 149 -14.57 31.24 14.45
C LEU A 149 -13.30 30.70 15.13
N GLY A 150 -12.20 30.66 14.38
CA GLY A 150 -10.89 30.24 14.80
C GLY A 150 -10.18 29.47 13.68
N GLU A 151 -8.91 29.11 13.96
CA GLU A 151 -8.08 28.31 13.08
C GLU A 151 -7.78 26.94 13.72
N ASP A 152 -7.43 25.92 12.93
CA ASP A 152 -6.66 24.76 13.40
C ASP A 152 -5.63 24.22 12.39
N ARG A 153 -4.53 23.71 12.97
CA ARG A 153 -3.47 22.98 12.27
C ARG A 153 -3.58 21.50 12.58
N THR A 154 -3.83 20.69 11.54
CA THR A 154 -4.03 19.25 11.62
C THR A 154 -3.02 18.54 10.73
N PRO A 155 -2.18 17.62 11.25
CA PRO A 155 -1.28 16.83 10.43
C PRO A 155 -2.06 15.76 9.67
N VAL A 156 -1.90 15.74 8.35
CA VAL A 156 -2.50 14.78 7.41
C VAL A 156 -1.39 13.85 6.92
N SER A 157 -1.67 12.54 6.85
CA SER A 157 -0.71 11.55 6.39
C SER A 157 -1.24 10.76 5.20
N ILE A 158 -0.42 10.66 4.15
CA ILE A 158 -0.73 9.88 2.96
C ILE A 158 0.11 8.61 3.04
N ARG A 159 -0.56 7.46 3.05
CA ARG A 159 0.07 6.13 3.10
C ARG A 159 -0.53 5.25 2.01
N ASP A 160 0.33 4.83 1.09
CA ASP A 160 0.03 3.91 0.01
C ASP A 160 -1.15 4.38 -0.85
N GLY A 161 -1.18 5.70 -1.11
CA GLY A 161 -2.23 6.40 -1.86
C GLY A 161 -3.46 6.82 -1.04
N VAL A 162 -3.56 6.43 0.23
CA VAL A 162 -4.70 6.74 1.10
C VAL A 162 -4.39 7.93 2.00
N GLU A 163 -5.27 8.94 1.98
CA GLU A 163 -5.27 10.06 2.91
C GLU A 163 -5.86 9.61 4.27
N THR A 164 -5.12 9.84 5.36
CA THR A 164 -5.55 9.55 6.73
C THR A 164 -5.20 10.71 7.64
N ASP A 165 -6.18 11.19 8.41
CA ASP A 165 -5.91 12.13 9.49
C ASP A 165 -5.07 11.44 10.57
N ALA A 166 -4.13 12.18 11.18
CA ALA A 166 -3.37 11.64 12.30
C ALA A 166 -4.29 11.41 13.52
N PRO A 167 -4.00 10.39 14.37
CA PRO A 167 -4.84 10.10 15.52
C PRO A 167 -5.05 11.33 16.41
N VAL A 168 -6.32 11.55 16.79
CA VAL A 168 -6.90 12.77 17.41
C VAL A 168 -6.18 13.26 18.68
N GLY A 169 -5.32 12.44 19.28
CA GLY A 169 -4.54 12.74 20.50
C GLY A 169 -3.60 13.95 20.43
N ASN A 170 -3.29 14.49 19.25
CA ASN A 170 -2.40 15.64 19.07
C ASN A 170 -3.09 16.96 18.69
N ARG A 171 -4.42 17.09 18.85
CA ARG A 171 -5.18 18.33 18.60
C ARG A 171 -4.90 19.41 19.68
N LYS A 172 -3.67 19.94 19.67
CA LYS A 172 -3.17 20.92 20.64
C LYS A 172 -3.69 22.32 20.28
N LEU A 173 -4.90 22.63 20.76
CA LEU A 173 -5.50 23.96 20.69
C LEU A 173 -4.51 25.06 21.12
N VAL A 174 -4.07 25.88 20.16
CA VAL A 174 -3.35 27.12 20.46
C VAL A 174 -4.38 28.15 20.92
N SER A 175 -4.65 28.17 22.22
CA SER A 175 -5.43 29.24 22.85
C SER A 175 -4.77 29.68 24.14
N GLY A 176 -4.11 30.84 24.09
CA GLY A 176 -3.59 31.51 25.26
C GLY A 176 -4.71 32.21 26.05
N SER A 177 -5.46 31.46 26.89
CA SER A 177 -6.06 32.02 28.12
C SER A 177 -6.60 30.92 29.04
N ASN A 178 -6.30 31.03 30.35
CA ASN A 178 -6.77 30.08 31.36
C ASN A 178 -8.24 30.34 31.74
N SER A 179 -9.18 29.46 31.38
CA SER A 179 -10.38 29.20 32.19
C SER A 179 -11.08 27.86 31.87
N THR A 180 -10.93 26.93 32.82
CA THR A 180 -11.89 25.88 33.25
C THR A 180 -12.98 25.38 32.29
N GLN A 181 -12.77 24.15 31.80
CA GLN A 181 -13.69 23.02 31.54
C GLN A 181 -15.10 23.21 30.93
N ALA A 182 -15.88 24.23 31.27
CA ALA A 182 -17.25 24.42 30.77
C ALA A 182 -17.34 24.83 29.28
N LYS A 183 -16.24 25.30 28.68
CA LYS A 183 -16.19 25.69 27.26
C LYS A 183 -15.87 24.56 26.28
N LYS A 184 -15.56 23.34 26.74
CA LYS A 184 -15.07 22.27 25.85
C LYS A 184 -16.16 21.56 25.05
N GLN A 185 -17.37 21.38 25.59
CA GLN A 185 -18.48 20.76 24.85
C GLN A 185 -19.07 21.73 23.81
N ASN A 186 -19.44 22.94 24.21
CA ASN A 186 -20.17 23.90 23.36
C ASN A 186 -19.28 24.64 22.33
N TYR A 187 -18.03 24.19 22.13
CA TYR A 187 -17.11 24.68 21.09
C TYR A 187 -16.79 23.59 20.05
N GLN A 188 -17.32 22.37 20.17
CA GLN A 188 -17.21 21.34 19.12
C GLN A 188 -18.23 21.56 18.00
N GLU A 189 -19.48 21.95 18.34
CA GLU A 189 -20.58 22.22 17.39
C GLU A 189 -20.38 23.48 16.49
N SER A 190 -19.25 24.17 16.60
CA SER A 190 -18.91 25.33 15.77
C SER A 190 -18.00 24.98 14.58
N ARG A 191 -17.51 23.74 14.50
CA ARG A 191 -16.51 23.28 13.51
C ARG A 191 -17.05 22.20 12.55
N ASP A 192 -18.36 22.10 12.41
CA ASP A 192 -19.08 21.02 11.68
C ASP A 192 -18.87 20.98 10.14
N LEU A 193 -17.91 21.71 9.59
CA LEU A 193 -17.54 21.63 8.17
C LEU A 193 -16.16 20.97 8.07
N ILE A 194 -16.09 19.84 7.36
CA ILE A 194 -14.88 19.05 7.15
C ILE A 194 -14.81 18.67 5.66
N SER A 195 -13.60 18.69 5.09
CA SER A 195 -13.30 18.24 3.73
C SER A 195 -12.24 17.14 3.75
N TRP A 196 -12.24 16.30 2.71
CA TRP A 196 -11.31 15.19 2.53
C TRP A 196 -11.13 14.88 1.04
N GLY A 197 -10.05 14.18 0.69
CA GLY A 197 -9.80 13.68 -0.66
C GLY A 197 -9.09 14.67 -1.57
N GLU A 198 -8.61 15.80 -1.03
CA GLU A 198 -7.81 16.77 -1.78
C GLU A 198 -6.53 16.15 -2.35
N PHE A 199 -5.99 15.12 -1.69
CA PHE A 199 -4.77 14.43 -2.11
C PHE A 199 -4.92 13.46 -3.30
N GLY A 200 -6.11 13.33 -3.89
CA GLY A 200 -6.30 12.50 -5.07
C GLY A 200 -7.72 11.96 -5.31
N PRO A 201 -8.42 11.42 -4.27
CA PRO A 201 -9.73 10.81 -4.44
C PRO A 201 -10.75 11.69 -5.20
N VAL A 202 -10.80 13.00 -4.90
CA VAL A 202 -11.70 13.94 -5.59
C VAL A 202 -11.43 13.97 -7.09
N LEU A 203 -10.17 13.97 -7.53
CA LEU A 203 -9.83 14.00 -8.96
C LEU A 203 -10.22 12.69 -9.68
N THR A 204 -10.05 11.55 -9.01
CA THR A 204 -10.45 10.24 -9.54
C THR A 204 -11.97 10.14 -9.67
N THR A 205 -12.72 10.57 -8.64
CA THR A 205 -14.18 10.64 -8.65
C THR A 205 -14.68 11.53 -9.78
N VAL A 206 -14.20 12.77 -9.89
CA VAL A 206 -14.67 13.71 -10.92
C VAL A 206 -14.39 13.20 -12.33
N LEU A 207 -13.22 12.63 -12.62
CA LEU A 207 -12.92 12.12 -13.95
C LEU A 207 -13.76 10.87 -14.31
N THR A 208 -14.05 10.02 -13.33
CA THR A 208 -14.91 8.83 -13.51
C THR A 208 -16.35 9.25 -13.79
N ASP A 209 -16.90 10.12 -12.94
CA ASP A 209 -18.27 10.63 -13.07
C ASP A 209 -18.46 11.46 -14.34
N ALA A 210 -17.51 12.33 -14.68
CA ALA A 210 -17.57 13.17 -15.88
C ALA A 210 -17.47 12.38 -17.19
N ALA A 211 -16.92 11.15 -17.17
CA ALA A 211 -16.97 10.23 -18.31
C ALA A 211 -18.40 9.74 -18.61
N HIS A 212 -19.26 9.66 -17.59
CA HIS A 212 -20.69 9.36 -17.71
C HIS A 212 -21.58 10.63 -17.75
N GLY A 213 -21.01 11.79 -17.43
CA GLY A 213 -21.65 13.10 -17.44
C GLY A 213 -21.47 13.88 -18.75
N LYS A 214 -21.49 15.21 -18.62
CA LYS A 214 -21.13 16.15 -19.68
C LYS A 214 -19.76 16.73 -19.38
N LEU A 215 -18.85 16.68 -20.34
CA LEU A 215 -17.55 17.38 -20.31
C LEU A 215 -17.42 18.22 -21.59
N GLY A 216 -16.97 19.46 -21.46
CA GLY A 216 -16.80 20.34 -22.61
C GLY A 216 -15.81 21.48 -22.38
N TRP A 217 -15.30 22.03 -23.46
CA TRP A 217 -14.49 23.25 -23.42
C TRP A 217 -15.29 24.42 -22.82
N ALA A 218 -14.69 25.18 -21.91
CA ALA A 218 -15.24 26.43 -21.40
C ALA A 218 -14.47 27.64 -21.94
N ARG A 219 -13.18 27.77 -21.59
CA ARG A 219 -12.38 28.97 -21.84
C ARG A 219 -10.87 28.72 -21.72
N TRP A 220 -10.09 29.65 -22.25
CA TRP A 220 -8.72 29.86 -21.76
C TRP A 220 -8.79 30.74 -20.51
N GLN A 221 -7.92 30.51 -19.53
CA GLN A 221 -7.77 31.38 -18.35
C GLN A 221 -6.30 31.54 -17.98
N SER A 222 -5.94 32.72 -17.47
CA SER A 222 -4.63 33.02 -16.90
C SER A 222 -4.60 32.62 -15.42
N PHE A 223 -3.59 31.86 -15.01
CA PHE A 223 -3.38 31.43 -13.63
C PHE A 223 -1.87 31.48 -13.33
N GLU A 224 -1.46 32.20 -12.30
CA GLU A 224 -0.03 32.46 -11.98
C GLU A 224 0.80 32.96 -13.18
N GLY A 225 0.19 33.77 -14.06
CA GLY A 225 0.83 34.24 -15.31
C GLY A 225 1.00 33.18 -16.41
N ARG A 226 0.59 31.92 -16.18
CA ARG A 226 0.53 30.86 -17.20
C ARG A 226 -0.88 30.76 -17.79
N ARG A 227 -0.99 30.33 -19.05
CA ARG A 227 -2.28 30.10 -19.72
C ARG A 227 -2.72 28.65 -19.54
N LEU A 228 -3.85 28.44 -18.88
CA LEU A 228 -4.46 27.14 -18.64
C LEU A 228 -5.72 26.94 -19.51
N ALA A 229 -5.93 25.68 -19.91
CA ALA A 229 -7.15 25.21 -20.57
C ALA A 229 -8.23 24.92 -19.51
N VAL A 230 -9.41 25.54 -19.63
CA VAL A 230 -10.52 25.32 -18.70
C VAL A 230 -11.60 24.50 -19.37
N PHE A 231 -11.90 23.35 -18.78
CA PHE A 231 -13.02 22.48 -19.15
C PHE A 231 -14.12 22.59 -18.10
N GLN A 232 -15.37 22.66 -18.52
CA GLN A 232 -16.54 22.55 -17.64
C GLN A 232 -17.06 21.12 -17.64
N PHE A 233 -17.53 20.65 -16.49
CA PHE A 233 -18.20 19.37 -16.34
C PHE A 233 -19.53 19.49 -15.59
N SER A 234 -20.43 18.55 -15.82
CA SER A 234 -21.71 18.42 -15.11
C SER A 234 -22.13 16.94 -15.04
N VAL A 235 -22.45 16.48 -13.85
CA VAL A 235 -22.71 15.09 -13.48
C VAL A 235 -24.11 15.01 -12.87
N ALA A 236 -24.97 14.15 -13.43
CA ALA A 236 -26.31 13.96 -12.90
C ALA A 236 -26.29 13.11 -11.62
N ARG A 237 -27.21 13.41 -10.67
CA ARG A 237 -27.34 12.71 -9.37
C ARG A 237 -27.37 11.18 -9.48
N SER A 238 -27.89 10.63 -10.58
CA SER A 238 -28.00 9.19 -10.83
C SER A 238 -26.69 8.47 -11.21
N VAL A 239 -25.62 9.20 -11.51
CA VAL A 239 -24.29 8.66 -11.90
C VAL A 239 -23.14 9.33 -11.12
N SER A 240 -23.49 10.06 -10.06
CA SER A 240 -22.54 10.78 -9.20
C SER A 240 -22.08 9.88 -8.06
N HIS A 241 -20.78 9.85 -7.78
CA HIS A 241 -20.21 9.28 -6.56
C HIS A 241 -19.87 10.37 -5.52
N TYR A 242 -20.25 11.63 -5.76
CA TYR A 242 -20.05 12.74 -4.83
C TYR A 242 -21.11 12.75 -3.71
N SER A 243 -20.68 12.41 -2.49
CA SER A 243 -21.50 12.39 -1.28
C SER A 243 -21.14 13.51 -0.31
N ILE A 244 -22.12 14.32 0.07
CA ILE A 244 -22.00 15.34 1.11
C ILE A 244 -22.67 14.82 2.38
N HIS A 245 -21.91 14.73 3.47
CA HIS A 245 -22.43 14.44 4.80
C HIS A 245 -22.84 15.78 5.44
N TYR A 246 -24.08 15.88 5.89
CA TYR A 246 -24.60 17.11 6.49
C TYR A 246 -25.57 16.79 7.64
N CYS A 247 -25.76 17.78 8.50
CA CYS A 247 -26.62 17.68 9.68
C CYS A 247 -28.04 18.23 9.41
N CYS A 248 -28.96 17.98 10.34
CA CYS A 248 -30.21 18.73 10.57
C CYS A 248 -31.53 18.17 10.01
N ASP A 249 -31.62 16.87 9.66
CA ASP A 249 -32.95 16.24 9.65
C ASP A 249 -33.42 16.03 11.09
N VAL A 250 -34.66 16.46 11.37
CA VAL A 250 -35.14 16.67 12.75
C VAL A 250 -36.04 15.51 13.17
N ALA A 251 -35.49 14.56 13.92
CA ALA A 251 -36.28 13.52 14.54
C ALA A 251 -36.91 14.05 15.84
N TYR A 252 -38.24 14.19 15.85
CA TYR A 252 -38.99 14.45 17.08
C TYR A 252 -39.07 13.16 17.91
N GLN A 253 -38.25 13.08 18.97
CA GLN A 253 -38.47 12.10 20.03
C GLN A 253 -39.27 12.75 21.18
N PRO A 254 -40.31 12.08 21.72
CA PRO A 254 -40.92 12.51 22.98
C PRO A 254 -39.87 12.41 24.09
N SER A 255 -39.77 13.42 24.95
CA SER A 255 -38.87 13.36 26.09
C SER A 255 -39.33 12.30 27.11
N LEU A 256 -38.38 11.78 27.91
CA LEU A 256 -38.64 10.74 28.92
C LEU A 256 -39.63 11.18 30.03
N ASP A 257 -39.79 12.48 30.23
CA ASP A 257 -40.75 13.10 31.14
C ASP A 257 -42.10 13.45 30.49
N GLY A 258 -42.25 13.27 29.17
CA GLY A 258 -43.49 13.53 28.42
C GLY A 258 -43.94 15.00 28.35
N LEU A 259 -43.11 15.92 28.88
CA LEU A 259 -43.41 17.35 29.04
C LEU A 259 -42.60 18.24 28.09
N HIS A 260 -41.54 17.72 27.46
CA HIS A 260 -40.64 18.46 26.59
C HIS A 260 -40.43 17.72 25.25
N GLN A 261 -39.85 18.40 24.27
CA GLN A 261 -39.45 17.81 22.99
C GLN A 261 -37.96 18.08 22.79
N ALA A 262 -37.14 17.04 22.82
CA ALA A 262 -35.72 17.17 22.55
C ALA A 262 -35.49 17.16 21.03
N ILE A 263 -34.78 18.16 20.51
CA ILE A 263 -34.29 18.16 19.13
C ILE A 263 -33.10 17.20 19.07
N LYS A 264 -33.26 16.05 18.39
CA LYS A 264 -32.11 15.27 17.94
C LYS A 264 -31.84 15.60 16.47
N ASN A 265 -30.68 16.19 16.22
CA ASN A 265 -30.12 16.31 14.88
C ASN A 265 -29.78 14.91 14.37
N VAL A 266 -30.38 14.50 13.26
CA VAL A 266 -30.03 13.28 12.54
C VAL A 266 -29.02 13.65 11.43
N PRO A 267 -27.93 12.87 11.27
CA PRO A 267 -27.03 13.02 10.12
C PRO A 267 -27.72 12.51 8.86
N SER A 268 -27.50 13.21 7.76
CA SER A 268 -28.01 12.83 6.45
C SER A 268 -26.88 12.84 5.43
N VAL A 269 -26.91 11.90 4.51
CA VAL A 269 -25.94 11.79 3.42
C VAL A 269 -26.64 12.15 2.10
N LEU A 270 -26.23 13.26 1.50
CA LEU A 270 -26.71 13.69 0.19
C LEU A 270 -25.72 13.23 -0.88
N GLN A 271 -26.08 12.17 -1.62
CA GLN A 271 -25.48 11.89 -2.92
C GLN A 271 -26.08 12.88 -3.93
N ALA A 272 -25.30 13.89 -4.33
CA ALA A 272 -25.76 15.02 -5.14
C ALA A 272 -25.37 14.87 -6.61
N GLY A 273 -26.15 15.45 -7.53
CA GLY A 273 -25.56 15.87 -8.81
C GLY A 273 -24.58 17.01 -8.57
N TYR A 274 -23.67 17.29 -9.49
CA TYR A 274 -22.73 18.39 -9.31
C TYR A 274 -22.11 18.87 -10.63
N HIS A 275 -21.60 20.09 -10.64
CA HIS A 275 -20.95 20.70 -11.79
C HIS A 275 -19.76 21.55 -11.36
N GLY A 276 -18.91 21.94 -12.32
CA GLY A 276 -17.76 22.78 -12.03
C GLY A 276 -16.75 22.85 -13.16
N PHE A 277 -15.53 23.27 -12.83
CA PHE A 277 -14.45 23.52 -13.78
C PHE A 277 -13.16 22.79 -13.42
N LEU A 278 -12.44 22.32 -14.44
CA LEU A 278 -11.07 21.79 -14.38
C LEU A 278 -10.14 22.78 -15.08
N MET A 279 -9.16 23.34 -14.36
CA MET A 279 -8.10 24.17 -14.94
C MET A 279 -6.83 23.32 -15.14
N ILE A 280 -6.42 23.18 -16.39
CA ILE A 280 -5.43 22.20 -16.84
C ILE A 280 -4.28 22.91 -17.55
N ASP A 281 -3.04 22.54 -17.23
CA ASP A 281 -1.88 22.85 -18.05
C ASP A 281 -1.98 22.05 -19.37
N PRO A 282 -2.19 22.70 -20.53
CA PRO A 282 -2.47 22.01 -21.79
C PRO A 282 -1.28 21.22 -22.34
N GLU A 283 -0.06 21.51 -21.89
CA GLU A 283 1.17 20.85 -22.37
C GLU A 283 1.46 19.57 -21.58
N THR A 284 1.23 19.61 -20.27
CA THR A 284 1.57 18.52 -19.33
C THR A 284 0.36 17.67 -18.92
N GLY A 285 -0.86 18.21 -18.97
CA GLY A 285 -2.07 17.59 -18.42
C GLY A 285 -2.25 17.76 -16.91
N VAL A 286 -1.35 18.48 -16.23
CA VAL A 286 -1.45 18.72 -14.79
C VAL A 286 -2.68 19.56 -14.49
N ILE A 287 -3.54 19.09 -13.59
CA ILE A 287 -4.66 19.86 -13.05
C ILE A 287 -4.09 20.83 -12.02
N ARG A 288 -4.31 22.14 -12.21
CA ARG A 288 -3.85 23.19 -11.29
C ARG A 288 -4.94 23.66 -10.34
N ARG A 289 -6.21 23.62 -10.76
CA ARG A 289 -7.38 23.97 -9.93
C ARG A 289 -8.60 23.16 -10.36
N ILE A 290 -9.44 22.80 -9.38
CA ILE A 290 -10.79 22.29 -9.60
C ILE A 290 -11.81 23.13 -8.82
N THR A 291 -13.03 23.20 -9.33
CA THR A 291 -14.21 23.58 -8.54
C THR A 291 -15.29 22.52 -8.68
N LEU A 292 -16.03 22.28 -7.61
CA LEU A 292 -17.22 21.43 -7.54
C LEU A 292 -18.33 22.22 -6.82
N GLN A 293 -19.54 22.22 -7.39
CA GLN A 293 -20.74 22.79 -6.78
C GLN A 293 -21.87 21.76 -6.88
N ALA A 294 -22.51 21.43 -5.76
CA ALA A 294 -23.59 20.45 -5.72
C ALA A 294 -24.92 20.99 -6.27
N ASP A 295 -25.60 20.18 -7.07
CA ASP A 295 -26.93 20.43 -7.63
C ASP A 295 -28.02 20.10 -6.59
N ILE A 296 -28.08 20.93 -5.54
CA ILE A 296 -29.03 20.81 -4.42
C ILE A 296 -30.49 20.98 -4.88
N GLN A 297 -31.37 20.08 -4.46
CA GLN A 297 -32.81 20.17 -4.72
C GLN A 297 -33.56 20.91 -3.59
N PRO A 298 -34.75 21.50 -3.85
CA PRO A 298 -35.50 22.24 -2.83
C PRO A 298 -35.88 21.43 -1.58
N GLU A 299 -36.05 20.10 -1.73
CA GLU A 299 -36.37 19.16 -0.67
C GLU A 299 -35.18 18.77 0.23
N ASP A 300 -33.94 18.93 -0.25
CA ASP A 300 -32.75 18.65 0.56
C ASP A 300 -32.66 19.70 1.70
N SER A 301 -32.27 19.32 2.92
CA SER A 301 -32.13 20.27 4.06
C SER A 301 -30.84 21.12 3.96
N LEU A 302 -29.89 20.71 3.12
CA LEU A 302 -28.74 21.51 2.67
C LEU A 302 -29.21 22.61 1.69
N ARG A 303 -28.47 23.72 1.58
CA ARG A 303 -28.76 24.83 0.65
C ARG A 303 -27.61 25.14 -0.30
N ASN A 304 -26.38 24.82 0.09
CA ASN A 304 -25.18 24.87 -0.74
C ASN A 304 -24.16 23.85 -0.19
N GLY A 305 -23.46 23.15 -1.07
CA GLY A 305 -22.22 22.44 -0.76
C GLY A 305 -21.28 22.60 -1.95
N SER A 306 -20.12 23.22 -1.73
CA SER A 306 -19.15 23.54 -2.79
C SER A 306 -17.71 23.35 -2.29
N MET A 307 -16.81 22.91 -3.18
CA MET A 307 -15.40 22.66 -2.88
C MET A 307 -14.50 23.15 -4.03
N MET A 308 -13.42 23.84 -3.69
CA MET A 308 -12.40 24.34 -4.62
C MET A 308 -11.04 23.88 -4.11
N ILE A 309 -10.19 23.32 -4.96
CA ILE A 309 -8.84 22.86 -4.59
C ILE A 309 -7.84 23.35 -5.64
N GLU A 310 -6.68 23.82 -5.17
CA GLU A 310 -5.54 24.24 -5.99
C GLU A 310 -4.30 23.37 -5.71
N TRP A 311 -3.63 22.94 -6.77
CA TRP A 311 -2.40 22.14 -6.71
C TRP A 311 -1.20 22.95 -7.19
N GLY A 312 -0.11 22.89 -6.45
CA GLY A 312 1.15 23.56 -6.74
C GLY A 312 2.35 22.60 -6.68
N PRO A 313 3.50 22.98 -7.25
CA PRO A 313 4.72 22.18 -7.15
C PRO A 313 5.26 22.20 -5.72
N VAL A 314 5.53 21.02 -5.18
CA VAL A 314 6.05 20.80 -3.82
C VAL A 314 7.24 19.88 -3.88
N THR A 315 8.34 20.24 -3.21
CA THR A 315 9.54 19.39 -3.11
C THR A 315 9.40 18.39 -1.97
N ILE A 316 9.30 17.11 -2.29
CA ILE A 316 9.19 16.00 -1.33
C ILE A 316 10.46 15.15 -1.44
N GLY A 317 11.39 15.35 -0.49
CA GLY A 317 12.70 14.69 -0.52
C GLY A 317 13.58 15.22 -1.64
N SER A 318 13.75 14.44 -2.72
CA SER A 318 14.55 14.81 -3.90
C SER A 318 13.72 14.88 -5.19
N SER A 319 12.39 14.84 -5.08
CA SER A 319 11.43 14.89 -6.20
C SER A 319 10.47 16.04 -6.01
N GLU A 320 10.16 16.75 -7.10
CA GLU A 320 9.07 17.69 -7.17
C GLU A 320 7.78 16.97 -7.59
N SER A 321 6.67 17.25 -6.91
CA SER A 321 5.35 16.68 -7.18
C SER A 321 4.27 17.76 -7.04
N TYR A 322 3.18 17.65 -7.79
CA TYR A 322 2.04 18.54 -7.62
C TYR A 322 1.14 18.03 -6.48
N CYS A 323 1.04 18.81 -5.41
CA CYS A 323 0.25 18.50 -4.23
C CYS A 323 -0.73 19.65 -3.91
N PRO A 324 -1.80 19.42 -3.13
CA PRO A 324 -2.66 20.50 -2.65
C PRO A 324 -1.82 21.61 -2.00
N ILE A 325 -2.12 22.85 -2.32
CA ILE A 325 -1.51 24.03 -1.65
C ILE A 325 -2.56 24.88 -0.96
N HIS A 326 -3.78 24.90 -1.49
CA HIS A 326 -4.89 25.73 -1.02
C HIS A 326 -6.23 25.05 -1.37
N SER A 327 -7.22 25.16 -0.49
CA SER A 327 -8.57 24.63 -0.66
C SER A 327 -9.59 25.55 0.00
N VAL A 328 -10.78 25.66 -0.59
CA VAL A 328 -11.93 26.35 0.00
C VAL A 328 -13.13 25.42 -0.06
N THR A 329 -13.73 25.13 1.10
CA THR A 329 -14.98 24.39 1.20
C THR A 329 -16.05 25.31 1.77
N LEU A 330 -17.22 25.37 1.12
CA LEU A 330 -18.36 26.20 1.50
C LEU A 330 -19.60 25.34 1.67
N SER A 331 -20.34 25.56 2.76
CA SER A 331 -21.68 25.02 2.94
C SER A 331 -22.67 26.08 3.39
N THR A 332 -23.93 25.94 2.99
CA THR A 332 -25.04 26.72 3.55
C THR A 332 -26.10 25.76 4.04
N THR A 333 -26.48 25.86 5.30
CA THR A 333 -27.46 24.99 5.97
C THR A 333 -28.57 25.82 6.62
N GLN A 334 -29.69 25.17 6.92
CA GLN A 334 -30.82 25.76 7.63
C GLN A 334 -30.84 25.25 9.09
N ASP A 335 -29.95 25.79 9.91
CA ASP A 335 -29.72 25.36 11.29
C ASP A 335 -30.94 25.69 12.16
N ARG A 336 -31.34 24.75 13.03
CA ARG A 336 -32.37 24.97 14.05
C ARG A 336 -31.73 24.93 15.44
N TYR A 337 -32.13 25.87 16.29
CA TYR A 337 -31.60 26.02 17.64
C TYR A 337 -32.70 26.48 18.59
N GLU A 338 -32.62 26.06 19.86
CA GLU A 338 -33.63 26.43 20.85
C GLU A 338 -33.25 27.75 21.56
N VAL A 339 -34.21 28.66 21.68
CA VAL A 339 -34.08 29.87 22.52
C VAL A 339 -35.27 29.92 23.47
N ARG A 340 -35.01 29.71 24.77
CA ARG A 340 -36.02 29.81 25.85
C ARG A 340 -37.29 28.97 25.59
N GLY A 341 -37.15 27.69 25.22
CA GLY A 341 -38.29 26.82 24.94
C GLY A 341 -38.95 27.05 23.57
N SER A 342 -38.37 27.87 22.69
CA SER A 342 -38.87 28.11 21.33
C SER A 342 -37.81 27.79 20.29
N ILE A 343 -38.16 26.92 19.34
CA ILE A 343 -37.27 26.57 18.21
C ILE A 343 -37.19 27.77 17.26
N GLN A 344 -35.98 28.27 17.04
CA GLN A 344 -35.65 29.25 16.02
C GLN A 344 -34.94 28.56 14.85
N THR A 345 -34.91 29.21 13.70
CA THR A 345 -34.25 28.70 12.50
C THR A 345 -33.44 29.81 11.86
N VAL A 346 -32.17 29.53 11.56
CA VAL A 346 -31.23 30.47 10.95
C VAL A 346 -30.59 29.81 9.73
N THR A 347 -30.60 30.51 8.60
CA THR A 347 -29.74 30.11 7.47
C THR A 347 -28.32 30.55 7.80
N ARG A 348 -27.37 29.61 7.77
CA ARG A 348 -25.97 29.86 8.11
C ARG A 348 -25.08 29.35 6.98
N THR A 349 -24.17 30.20 6.53
CA THR A 349 -23.08 29.86 5.61
C THR A 349 -21.81 29.64 6.40
N ARG A 350 -21.18 28.48 6.22
CA ARG A 350 -19.85 28.15 6.77
C ARG A 350 -18.85 28.08 5.62
N ILE A 351 -17.64 28.57 5.84
CA ILE A 351 -16.53 28.45 4.89
C ILE A 351 -15.29 27.98 5.66
N ASN A 352 -14.67 26.91 5.19
CA ASN A 352 -13.29 26.57 5.53
C ASN A 352 -12.40 27.07 4.40
N GLU A 353 -11.40 27.87 4.71
CA GLU A 353 -10.27 28.13 3.82
C GLU A 353 -9.04 27.47 4.43
N THR A 354 -8.28 26.75 3.60
CA THR A 354 -7.33 25.74 4.03
C THR A 354 -6.04 25.83 3.22
N GLU A 355 -4.92 26.08 3.88
CA GLU A 355 -3.57 26.01 3.30
C GLU A 355 -2.91 24.65 3.66
N PHE A 356 -2.08 24.13 2.75
CA PHE A 356 -1.35 22.87 2.96
C PHE A 356 0.16 23.11 2.98
N GLU A 357 0.79 22.87 4.14
CA GLU A 357 2.20 23.18 4.40
C GLU A 357 3.00 21.95 4.87
N GLN A 358 4.30 22.15 5.14
CA GLN A 358 5.17 21.22 5.89
C GLN A 358 5.24 19.80 5.30
N TYR A 359 5.38 19.73 3.97
CA TYR A 359 5.50 18.49 3.23
C TYR A 359 6.79 17.73 3.51
N HIS A 360 6.65 16.51 4.03
CA HIS A 360 7.76 15.65 4.40
C HIS A 360 7.51 14.20 3.99
N ARG A 361 8.51 13.54 3.40
CA ARG A 361 8.42 12.11 3.04
C ARG A 361 8.53 11.24 4.31
N PHE A 362 7.73 10.18 4.42
CA PHE A 362 7.95 9.13 5.42
C PHE A 362 9.30 8.44 5.18
N GLY A 363 10.20 8.51 6.16
CA GLY A 363 11.50 7.86 6.15
C GLY A 363 12.42 8.40 7.24
N SER A 364 13.47 7.66 7.57
CA SER A 364 14.53 8.09 8.47
C SER A 364 15.81 8.42 7.69
N GLN A 365 16.49 9.50 8.08
CA GLN A 365 17.85 9.80 7.62
C GLN A 365 18.84 9.49 8.75
N ALA A 366 19.75 8.55 8.51
CA ALA A 366 20.91 8.33 9.37
C ALA A 366 22.13 9.04 8.75
N LYS A 367 22.61 10.10 9.39
CA LYS A 367 23.87 10.75 9.02
C LYS A 367 25.00 10.15 9.84
N LEU A 368 25.84 9.32 9.23
CA LEU A 368 27.05 8.82 9.86
C LEU A 368 28.06 9.98 9.94
N ILE A 369 28.38 10.43 11.16
CA ILE A 369 29.49 11.36 11.39
C ILE A 369 30.73 10.52 11.68
N THR A 370 31.65 10.47 10.71
CA THR A 370 32.98 9.88 10.91
C THR A 370 33.92 10.97 11.41
N ASP A 371 34.22 10.99 12.71
CA ASP A 371 35.17 11.91 13.32
C ASP A 371 36.61 11.59 12.87
N ILE A 372 37.02 12.14 11.72
CA ILE A 372 38.43 12.23 11.30
C ILE A 372 38.69 13.64 10.72
N ALA A 373 38.66 14.64 11.60
CA ALA A 373 39.39 15.89 11.44
C ALA A 373 39.59 16.53 12.83
N ALA A 374 40.83 16.79 13.23
CA ALA A 374 41.15 17.39 14.51
C ALA A 374 40.98 18.91 14.51
N GLU A 375 40.70 19.45 15.71
CA GLU A 375 40.87 20.85 16.14
C GLU A 375 40.15 21.96 15.36
N SER A 376 39.08 22.49 15.98
CA SER A 376 39.23 23.77 16.69
C SER A 376 38.04 24.06 17.61
N ALA A 377 38.31 24.32 18.89
CA ALA A 377 37.34 24.83 19.86
C ALA A 377 37.76 26.22 20.35
N PRO A 378 36.82 27.16 20.44
CA PRO A 378 36.59 27.86 21.70
C PRO A 378 35.09 28.12 21.95
N ALA A 379 34.58 28.30 23.17
CA ALA A 379 35.09 28.06 24.52
C ALA A 379 33.87 28.03 25.47
N MET A 380 34.01 27.47 26.67
CA MET A 380 33.04 27.68 27.77
C MET A 380 33.78 28.01 29.08
N PRO A 381 33.36 29.05 29.81
CA PRO A 381 33.47 29.09 31.28
C PRO A 381 32.38 28.13 31.85
N ALA A 382 32.67 27.21 32.77
CA ALA A 382 33.07 27.44 34.18
C ALA A 382 31.91 28.13 34.96
N ASP A 383 31.30 27.58 36.01
CA ASP A 383 31.88 26.91 37.20
C ASP A 383 30.84 26.04 37.96
N GLY A 384 31.28 25.33 39.01
CA GLY A 384 30.44 24.62 39.99
C GLY A 384 30.63 23.09 39.96
N GLU A 385 31.66 22.53 40.59
CA GLU A 385 31.69 22.13 42.01
C GLU A 385 30.64 21.04 42.38
N GLN A 386 30.98 19.93 43.07
CA GLN A 386 32.24 19.55 43.71
C GLN A 386 32.27 18.04 44.06
N ASN A 387 33.47 17.58 44.45
CA ASN A 387 33.80 16.44 45.33
C ASN A 387 33.99 15.02 44.75
N ASN A 388 35.28 14.70 44.58
CA ASN A 388 36.05 13.70 45.36
C ASN A 388 35.66 12.21 45.27
N ALA A 389 36.60 11.26 45.20
CA ALA A 389 38.06 11.30 45.20
C ALA A 389 38.54 9.94 44.63
N ALA A 390 39.49 9.89 43.67
CA ALA A 390 40.95 9.84 43.89
C ALA A 390 41.42 8.58 44.66
N LEU A 391 42.52 7.88 44.37
CA LEU A 391 43.73 8.02 43.51
C LEU A 391 44.52 6.67 43.64
N PRO A 392 45.81 6.49 43.24
CA PRO A 392 46.65 7.06 42.17
C PRO A 392 47.41 5.99 41.32
N PRO A 393 48.11 6.42 40.24
CA PRO A 393 49.09 5.64 39.46
C PRO A 393 50.57 6.07 39.70
N ALA A 394 51.53 5.34 39.10
CA ALA A 394 52.92 5.75 38.81
C ALA A 394 53.60 4.68 37.91
N ALA A 395 54.56 4.93 37.02
CA ALA A 395 55.09 6.18 36.44
C ALA A 395 55.95 5.88 35.17
N VAL A 396 56.01 6.86 34.26
CA VAL A 396 57.16 7.33 33.43
C VAL A 396 58.26 6.34 32.96
N GLY A 397 58.54 6.31 31.65
CA GLY A 397 59.81 5.81 31.08
C GLY A 397 59.94 6.05 29.56
N SER A 398 61.05 6.63 29.10
CA SER A 398 61.21 7.19 27.73
C SER A 398 62.13 6.40 26.77
N THR A 399 62.01 6.73 25.47
CA THR A 399 63.07 6.82 24.41
C THR A 399 63.69 5.58 23.71
N VAL A 400 63.44 5.51 22.38
CA VAL A 400 64.41 5.50 21.23
C VAL A 400 65.26 4.23 20.88
N ALA A 401 64.79 3.51 19.85
CA ALA A 401 65.47 3.15 18.57
C ALA A 401 66.58 2.03 18.52
N PRO A 402 67.12 1.60 17.33
CA PRO A 402 67.10 0.17 16.93
C PRO A 402 68.44 -0.44 16.42
N THR A 403 68.49 -1.77 16.16
CA THR A 403 69.67 -2.45 15.53
C THR A 403 69.31 -3.70 14.69
N VAL A 404 70.22 -4.15 13.81
CA VAL A 404 70.04 -5.16 12.73
C VAL A 404 70.99 -6.37 12.86
N ALA A 405 70.46 -7.62 12.80
CA ALA A 405 71.03 -8.93 12.35
C ALA A 405 72.44 -9.40 12.87
N PRO A 406 73.05 -10.56 12.45
CA PRO A 406 72.56 -11.80 11.78
C PRO A 406 73.07 -13.16 12.39
N ALA A 407 72.53 -14.29 11.87
CA ALA A 407 73.13 -15.64 11.62
C ALA A 407 73.85 -16.53 12.70
N MET A 408 73.49 -17.84 12.77
CA MET A 408 74.34 -19.04 12.44
C MET A 408 73.94 -20.38 13.13
N ALA A 409 74.24 -21.50 12.43
CA ALA A 409 74.41 -22.91 12.88
C ALA A 409 73.18 -23.72 13.39
N SER A 410 73.04 -25.06 13.27
CA SER A 410 73.53 -26.16 12.40
C SER A 410 73.61 -27.46 13.22
N THR A 411 72.82 -28.52 12.93
CA THR A 411 73.22 -29.95 13.13
C THR A 411 72.28 -31.02 12.52
N MET A 412 72.77 -31.73 11.48
CA MET A 412 72.78 -33.18 11.21
C MET A 412 71.53 -34.12 11.35
N ALA A 413 71.03 -34.60 10.19
CA ALA A 413 71.00 -35.99 9.62
C ALA A 413 70.88 -37.27 10.52
N PRO A 414 70.57 -38.50 10.00
CA PRO A 414 70.33 -38.99 8.60
C PRO A 414 68.96 -39.75 8.39
N THR A 415 68.33 -39.79 7.21
CA THR A 415 68.56 -40.65 6.00
C THR A 415 68.31 -42.17 6.14
N VAL A 416 67.21 -42.70 5.57
CA VAL A 416 67.12 -44.02 4.85
C VAL A 416 66.01 -43.98 3.78
N ALA A 417 66.27 -44.59 2.62
CA ALA A 417 65.32 -45.03 1.59
C ALA A 417 65.91 -46.32 0.94
N PRO A 418 65.31 -47.00 -0.06
CA PRO A 418 63.92 -47.02 -0.58
C PRO A 418 63.34 -48.47 -0.65
N ALA A 419 62.09 -48.65 -1.12
CA ALA A 419 61.64 -49.93 -1.71
C ALA A 419 60.37 -49.81 -2.59
N SER A 420 60.36 -50.51 -3.73
CA SER A 420 59.17 -50.92 -4.51
C SER A 420 59.42 -52.35 -5.00
N PRO A 421 58.40 -53.21 -5.17
CA PRO A 421 57.95 -53.52 -6.55
C PRO A 421 56.47 -54.00 -6.75
N VAL A 422 55.97 -53.83 -8.00
CA VAL A 422 55.26 -54.79 -8.92
C VAL A 422 54.25 -55.83 -8.37
N ALA A 423 53.06 -56.13 -8.95
CA ALA A 423 52.15 -55.51 -9.97
C ALA A 423 50.87 -56.39 -10.16
N ALA A 424 50.00 -56.04 -11.14
CA ALA A 424 48.93 -56.86 -11.79
C ALA A 424 47.59 -57.12 -11.02
N ALA A 425 46.38 -57.17 -11.62
CA ALA A 425 45.92 -56.79 -12.97
C ALA A 425 44.36 -56.71 -13.10
N ASN A 426 43.89 -55.95 -14.12
CA ASN A 426 42.66 -56.09 -14.95
C ASN A 426 41.21 -56.00 -14.40
N ALA A 427 40.49 -54.94 -14.82
CA ALA A 427 39.15 -54.96 -15.45
C ALA A 427 38.91 -53.63 -16.22
N PRO A 428 38.07 -53.56 -17.28
CA PRO A 428 38.10 -52.44 -18.24
C PRO A 428 37.31 -51.21 -17.78
N ALA A 429 37.91 -50.02 -17.94
CA ALA A 429 37.24 -48.74 -17.71
C ALA A 429 36.47 -48.24 -18.95
N GLN A 430 35.29 -47.68 -18.73
CA GLN A 430 34.58 -46.82 -19.69
C GLN A 430 35.44 -45.61 -20.09
N PRO A 431 35.22 -44.99 -21.27
CA PRO A 431 35.99 -43.82 -21.68
C PRO A 431 35.84 -42.69 -20.64
N ALA A 432 36.96 -42.32 -20.02
CA ALA A 432 37.00 -41.22 -19.07
C ALA A 432 36.61 -39.91 -19.78
N ILE A 433 35.67 -39.18 -19.18
CA ILE A 433 35.41 -37.79 -19.51
C ILE A 433 36.76 -37.05 -19.35
N PRO A 434 37.23 -36.29 -20.37
CA PRO A 434 38.51 -35.61 -20.26
C PRO A 434 38.46 -34.57 -19.14
N ALA A 435 39.34 -34.74 -18.15
CA ALA A 435 39.61 -33.73 -17.14
C ALA A 435 40.32 -32.53 -17.79
N ALA A 436 39.55 -31.66 -18.42
CA ALA A 436 40.01 -30.39 -18.98
C ALA A 436 40.09 -29.34 -17.85
N SER A 437 40.97 -29.57 -16.89
CA SER A 437 41.38 -28.55 -15.92
C SER A 437 42.24 -27.49 -16.62
N ALA A 438 41.55 -26.55 -17.26
CA ALA A 438 42.04 -25.20 -17.49
C ALA A 438 41.12 -24.26 -16.72
N GLU A 439 41.30 -24.21 -15.40
CA GLU A 439 40.64 -23.20 -14.57
C GLU A 439 41.10 -21.83 -15.08
N ILE A 440 40.18 -21.06 -15.66
CA ILE A 440 40.40 -19.63 -15.90
C ILE A 440 40.29 -18.97 -14.53
N ASP A 441 41.37 -19.01 -13.75
CA ASP A 441 41.39 -18.33 -12.47
C ASP A 441 41.13 -16.83 -12.71
N SER A 442 40.05 -16.32 -12.12
CA SER A 442 39.58 -14.94 -12.31
C SER A 442 40.58 -13.92 -11.79
N GLU A 443 41.56 -14.33 -10.98
CA GLU A 443 42.66 -13.49 -10.50
C GLU A 443 43.86 -13.43 -11.48
N LEU A 444 43.92 -14.30 -12.51
CA LEU A 444 45.08 -14.46 -13.40
C LEU A 444 44.81 -14.21 -14.89
N ASN A 445 43.56 -14.08 -15.34
CA ASN A 445 43.24 -13.81 -16.75
C ASN A 445 43.08 -12.29 -17.02
N PRO A 446 43.94 -11.63 -17.83
CA PRO A 446 43.78 -10.20 -18.16
C PRO A 446 42.51 -9.86 -18.97
N GLU A 447 41.80 -10.86 -19.49
CA GLU A 447 40.56 -10.71 -20.26
C GLU A 447 39.29 -10.68 -19.40
N ILE A 448 39.39 -11.03 -18.11
CA ILE A 448 38.28 -11.00 -17.14
C ILE A 448 38.71 -10.15 -15.96
N LYS A 449 37.88 -9.18 -15.55
CA LYS A 449 38.17 -8.31 -14.41
C LYS A 449 37.00 -8.31 -13.45
N VAL A 450 37.27 -8.63 -12.19
CA VAL A 450 36.31 -8.57 -11.09
C VAL A 450 36.60 -7.32 -10.24
N SER A 451 35.56 -6.56 -9.91
CA SER A 451 35.64 -5.38 -9.03
C SER A 451 34.38 -5.26 -8.17
N ALA A 452 34.51 -4.83 -6.92
CA ALA A 452 33.35 -4.63 -6.04
C ALA A 452 32.32 -3.66 -6.63
N VAL A 453 31.03 -3.87 -6.32
CA VAL A 453 29.94 -2.96 -6.69
C VAL A 453 29.74 -1.94 -5.57
N ASP A 454 30.28 -0.73 -5.74
CA ASP A 454 30.09 0.36 -4.79
C ASP A 454 28.66 0.97 -4.85
N THR A 455 27.95 0.81 -5.98
CA THR A 455 26.55 1.26 -6.13
C THR A 455 25.74 0.37 -7.06
N LEU A 456 24.47 0.12 -6.71
CA LEU A 456 23.52 -0.62 -7.55
C LEU A 456 23.26 0.12 -8.89
N PRO A 457 23.30 -0.57 -10.04
CA PRO A 457 22.95 0.02 -11.34
C PRO A 457 21.54 0.61 -11.33
N GLY A 458 21.40 1.87 -11.80
CA GLY A 458 20.12 2.56 -11.88
C GLY A 458 19.61 3.21 -10.59
N VAL A 459 20.47 3.44 -9.58
CA VAL A 459 20.09 4.20 -8.37
C VAL A 459 20.23 5.72 -8.53
N ASN A 460 21.17 6.18 -9.36
CA ASN A 460 21.32 7.60 -9.70
C ASN A 460 21.03 7.79 -11.19
N GLY A 461 20.36 8.90 -11.54
CA GLY A 461 19.98 9.25 -12.91
C GLY A 461 21.16 9.67 -13.79
N THR A 462 22.13 8.78 -14.00
CA THR A 462 23.11 8.92 -15.08
C THR A 462 22.40 8.77 -16.41
N SER A 463 22.15 9.91 -17.05
CA SER A 463 21.59 10.03 -18.40
C SER A 463 22.24 9.01 -19.33
N GLU A 464 21.43 8.15 -19.96
CA GLU A 464 21.92 7.27 -21.02
C GLU A 464 22.45 8.13 -22.16
N ALA A 465 23.76 8.04 -22.40
CA ALA A 465 24.40 8.74 -23.51
C ALA A 465 23.94 8.10 -24.83
N SER A 466 22.88 8.66 -25.41
CA SER A 466 22.38 8.29 -26.73
C SER A 466 23.42 8.61 -27.80
N GLY A 467 24.14 7.58 -28.25
CA GLY A 467 25.26 7.79 -29.16
C GLY A 467 25.85 6.54 -29.78
N GLN A 468 25.08 5.85 -30.64
CA GLN A 468 25.48 5.37 -31.98
C GLN A 468 24.44 4.38 -32.56
N ASP A 469 24.39 4.32 -33.89
CA ASP A 469 23.36 3.70 -34.73
C ASP A 469 22.76 2.37 -34.23
N ALA A 470 21.58 2.45 -33.60
CA ALA A 470 20.80 1.29 -33.22
C ALA A 470 20.09 0.67 -34.43
N VAL A 471 20.46 -0.56 -34.77
CA VAL A 471 19.74 -1.38 -35.76
C VAL A 471 18.30 -1.60 -35.28
N PHE A 472 17.33 -1.18 -36.09
CA PHE A 472 15.90 -1.32 -35.79
C PHE A 472 15.51 -2.79 -35.64
N THR A 473 15.34 -3.23 -34.39
CA THR A 473 14.94 -4.60 -34.04
C THR A 473 13.46 -4.62 -33.71
N LEU A 474 12.64 -5.16 -34.61
CA LEU A 474 11.20 -5.30 -34.38
C LEU A 474 10.93 -6.38 -33.31
N ARG A 475 10.67 -5.96 -32.07
CA ARG A 475 10.27 -6.86 -30.97
C ARG A 475 8.74 -6.96 -30.89
N THR A 476 8.19 -8.07 -31.37
CA THR A 476 6.78 -8.41 -31.18
C THR A 476 6.60 -9.20 -29.88
N GLN A 477 6.12 -8.55 -28.83
CA GLN A 477 5.60 -9.25 -27.65
C GLN A 477 4.11 -9.55 -27.88
N THR A 478 3.73 -10.82 -27.80
CA THR A 478 2.32 -11.25 -27.83
C THR A 478 1.92 -11.59 -26.40
N GLN A 479 0.87 -10.96 -25.90
CA GLN A 479 0.32 -11.27 -24.59
C GLN A 479 -0.54 -12.53 -24.70
N ARG A 480 -0.26 -13.52 -23.84
CA ARG A 480 -1.00 -14.77 -23.73
C ARG A 480 -1.75 -14.77 -22.39
N VAL A 481 -2.99 -15.25 -22.42
CA VAL A 481 -3.96 -15.14 -21.33
C VAL A 481 -4.36 -16.56 -20.91
N ASP A 482 -3.64 -17.13 -19.93
CA ASP A 482 -3.87 -18.50 -19.45
C ASP A 482 -5.02 -18.61 -18.42
N VAL A 483 -6.06 -19.35 -18.76
CA VAL A 483 -7.27 -19.55 -17.94
C VAL A 483 -7.32 -20.97 -17.41
N ASN A 484 -7.15 -21.09 -16.10
CA ASN A 484 -7.35 -22.33 -15.37
C ASN A 484 -8.85 -22.61 -15.20
N LEU A 485 -9.30 -23.81 -15.54
CA LEU A 485 -10.69 -24.25 -15.49
C LEU A 485 -10.80 -25.57 -14.71
N VAL A 486 -11.69 -25.61 -13.72
CA VAL A 486 -12.17 -26.86 -13.10
C VAL A 486 -13.69 -26.94 -13.32
N ALA A 487 -14.18 -28.12 -13.71
CA ALA A 487 -15.60 -28.36 -13.96
C ALA A 487 -16.15 -29.42 -13.00
N TYR A 488 -17.35 -29.21 -12.45
CA TYR A 488 -18.02 -30.14 -11.54
C TYR A 488 -19.34 -30.63 -12.11
N ASP A 489 -19.67 -31.88 -11.80
CA ASP A 489 -20.99 -32.43 -12.05
C ASP A 489 -22.04 -31.94 -11.02
N LYS A 490 -23.26 -32.50 -11.07
CA LYS A 490 -24.35 -32.12 -10.16
C LYS A 490 -24.22 -32.70 -8.75
N HIS A 491 -23.23 -33.54 -8.49
CA HIS A 491 -22.93 -34.16 -7.21
C HIS A 491 -21.65 -33.57 -6.58
N ASP A 492 -21.16 -32.45 -7.14
CA ASP A 492 -19.93 -31.76 -6.72
C ASP A 492 -18.66 -32.61 -6.87
N HIS A 493 -18.63 -33.53 -7.85
CA HIS A 493 -17.40 -34.23 -8.25
C HIS A 493 -16.71 -33.53 -9.43
N PRO A 494 -15.37 -33.37 -9.40
CA PRO A 494 -14.61 -32.85 -10.54
C PRO A 494 -14.71 -33.75 -11.78
N VAL A 495 -14.81 -33.12 -12.95
CA VAL A 495 -14.96 -33.76 -14.27
C VAL A 495 -13.62 -33.75 -14.98
N THR A 496 -13.04 -34.93 -15.25
CA THR A 496 -11.67 -35.11 -15.78
C THR A 496 -11.59 -35.51 -17.27
N ASP A 497 -12.72 -35.52 -17.99
CA ASP A 497 -12.83 -35.96 -19.38
C ASP A 497 -13.38 -34.90 -20.37
N LEU A 498 -13.37 -33.61 -19.99
CA LEU A 498 -13.82 -32.50 -20.84
C LEU A 498 -12.92 -32.37 -22.07
N ARG A 499 -13.51 -32.19 -23.26
CA ARG A 499 -12.75 -32.05 -24.52
C ARG A 499 -12.66 -30.61 -24.99
N ARG A 500 -11.61 -30.28 -25.75
CA ARG A 500 -11.38 -28.95 -26.35
C ARG A 500 -12.54 -28.46 -27.22
N ASP A 501 -13.21 -29.37 -27.94
CA ASP A 501 -14.38 -29.08 -28.77
C ASP A 501 -15.65 -28.72 -27.97
N GLU A 502 -15.72 -29.12 -26.69
CA GLU A 502 -16.85 -28.83 -25.81
C GLU A 502 -16.75 -27.44 -25.14
N VAL A 503 -15.63 -26.72 -25.30
CA VAL A 503 -15.31 -25.49 -24.55
C VAL A 503 -15.21 -24.27 -25.46
N GLU A 504 -15.92 -23.20 -25.09
CA GLU A 504 -15.81 -21.88 -25.70
C GLU A 504 -15.35 -20.84 -24.68
N ILE A 505 -14.46 -19.95 -25.11
CA ILE A 505 -13.99 -18.81 -24.31
C ILE A 505 -14.39 -17.49 -24.98
N TYR A 506 -14.76 -16.52 -24.17
CA TYR A 506 -15.15 -15.18 -24.59
C TYR A 506 -14.39 -14.14 -23.77
N ASP A 507 -13.84 -13.15 -24.46
CA ASP A 507 -13.20 -11.96 -23.91
C ASP A 507 -14.10 -10.75 -24.17
N ASN A 508 -14.54 -10.04 -23.12
CA ASN A 508 -15.49 -8.92 -23.20
C ASN A 508 -16.73 -9.23 -24.08
N GLY A 509 -17.21 -10.48 -24.03
CA GLY A 509 -18.34 -11.00 -24.80
C GLY A 509 -18.04 -11.38 -26.26
N LYS A 510 -16.82 -11.11 -26.76
CA LYS A 510 -16.34 -11.56 -28.07
C LYS A 510 -15.73 -12.97 -27.95
N ARG A 511 -16.09 -13.89 -28.84
CA ARG A 511 -15.54 -15.26 -28.84
C ARG A 511 -14.08 -15.22 -29.29
N GLU A 512 -13.18 -15.75 -28.47
CA GLU A 512 -11.75 -15.85 -28.81
C GLU A 512 -11.37 -17.28 -29.19
N GLN A 513 -10.26 -17.41 -29.92
CA GLN A 513 -9.74 -18.71 -30.32
C GLN A 513 -8.80 -19.23 -29.23
N LEU A 514 -9.09 -20.43 -28.70
CA LEU A 514 -8.14 -21.13 -27.83
C LEU A 514 -6.87 -21.46 -28.63
N ASP A 515 -5.72 -21.08 -28.08
CA ASP A 515 -4.40 -21.49 -28.54
C ASP A 515 -4.10 -22.89 -27.99
N SER A 516 -4.03 -23.02 -26.66
CA SER A 516 -3.85 -24.30 -25.96
C SER A 516 -5.08 -24.74 -25.16
N PHE A 517 -5.17 -26.05 -24.98
CA PHE A 517 -6.07 -26.75 -24.08
C PHE A 517 -5.28 -27.97 -23.59
N GLN A 518 -5.00 -28.04 -22.29
CA GLN A 518 -4.30 -29.16 -21.67
C GLN A 518 -5.09 -29.61 -20.43
N ALA A 519 -5.36 -30.90 -20.28
CA ALA A 519 -5.83 -31.45 -19.02
C ALA A 519 -4.62 -31.83 -18.16
N SER A 520 -4.68 -31.63 -16.85
CA SER A 520 -3.65 -32.06 -15.88
C SER A 520 -3.61 -33.59 -15.75
N THR A 521 -3.10 -34.27 -16.77
CA THR A 521 -2.76 -35.69 -16.67
C THR A 521 -1.55 -35.83 -15.75
N ALA A 522 -1.72 -36.52 -14.62
CA ALA A 522 -0.64 -36.87 -13.69
C ALA A 522 0.41 -37.77 -14.37
N SER A 523 1.33 -37.15 -15.11
CA SER A 523 2.42 -37.82 -15.79
C SER A 523 3.49 -38.22 -14.78
N SER A 524 3.76 -39.52 -14.68
CA SER A 524 4.70 -40.09 -13.71
C SER A 524 6.05 -39.38 -13.78
N ALA A 525 6.42 -38.70 -12.69
CA ALA A 525 7.69 -37.99 -12.60
C ALA A 525 8.88 -38.95 -12.76
N ALA A 526 9.64 -38.80 -13.85
CA ALA A 526 10.93 -39.44 -13.99
C ALA A 526 11.86 -38.95 -12.87
N GLN A 527 12.51 -39.88 -12.16
CA GLN A 527 13.41 -39.54 -11.06
C GLN A 527 14.65 -38.83 -11.60
N SER A 528 14.78 -37.53 -11.33
CA SER A 528 16.04 -36.81 -11.49
C SER A 528 17.10 -37.40 -10.57
N SER A 529 18.27 -37.71 -11.13
CA SER A 529 19.41 -38.29 -10.40
C SER A 529 19.87 -37.41 -9.24
N SER A 530 20.32 -38.03 -8.16
CA SER A 530 20.94 -37.36 -7.01
C SER A 530 22.09 -36.44 -7.43
N ALA A 531 21.98 -35.15 -7.10
CA ALA A 531 23.09 -34.22 -7.21
C ALA A 531 24.21 -34.57 -6.22
N ASP A 532 25.47 -34.31 -6.58
CA ASP A 532 26.60 -34.47 -5.67
C ASP A 532 26.46 -33.51 -4.45
N PRO A 533 26.74 -33.97 -3.22
CA PRO A 533 26.62 -33.13 -2.03
C PRO A 533 27.47 -31.85 -2.12
N GLY A 534 26.80 -30.69 -2.05
CA GLY A 534 27.44 -29.37 -2.09
C GLY A 534 27.43 -28.68 -3.46
N VAL A 535 26.89 -29.32 -4.51
CA VAL A 535 26.68 -28.71 -5.84
C VAL A 535 25.20 -28.36 -6.04
N PHE A 536 24.95 -27.11 -6.42
CA PHE A 536 23.64 -26.52 -6.65
C PHE A 536 23.58 -25.97 -8.08
N SER A 537 22.43 -26.02 -8.74
CA SER A 537 22.30 -25.51 -10.11
C SER A 537 20.87 -25.08 -10.39
N ASN A 538 20.72 -24.00 -11.16
CA ASN A 538 19.43 -23.49 -11.63
C ASN A 538 19.01 -24.06 -13.00
N ALA A 539 19.79 -25.01 -13.54
CA ALA A 539 19.49 -25.65 -14.81
C ALA A 539 18.22 -26.51 -14.68
N THR A 540 17.16 -26.13 -15.39
CA THR A 540 15.98 -26.98 -15.54
C THR A 540 16.37 -28.27 -16.28
N PRO A 541 15.96 -29.46 -15.80
CA PRO A 541 16.25 -30.70 -16.51
C PRO A 541 15.58 -30.64 -17.89
N SER A 542 16.36 -30.81 -18.95
CA SER A 542 15.88 -30.79 -20.33
C SER A 542 15.07 -32.06 -20.63
N SER A 543 13.81 -32.02 -20.22
CA SER A 543 12.75 -32.98 -20.53
C SER A 543 11.43 -32.25 -20.31
N ALA A 544 10.46 -32.46 -21.19
CA ALA A 544 9.14 -31.85 -21.08
C ALA A 544 8.33 -32.49 -19.94
N SER A 545 8.73 -32.23 -18.69
CA SER A 545 7.85 -32.41 -17.54
C SER A 545 6.79 -31.33 -17.57
N SER A 546 5.52 -31.73 -17.58
CA SER A 546 4.39 -30.82 -17.39
C SER A 546 4.62 -29.90 -16.18
N PRO A 547 4.05 -28.68 -16.17
CA PRO A 547 4.07 -27.83 -14.98
C PRO A 547 3.61 -28.64 -13.78
N SER A 548 4.42 -28.67 -12.71
CA SER A 548 4.06 -29.38 -11.50
C SER A 548 3.29 -28.44 -10.60
N ASP A 549 1.98 -28.66 -10.50
CA ASP A 549 1.07 -27.87 -9.67
C ASP A 549 1.60 -27.74 -8.24
N THR A 550 1.46 -26.52 -7.69
CA THR A 550 2.06 -26.14 -6.41
C THR A 550 0.99 -25.80 -5.38
N MET A 551 0.90 -26.63 -4.36
CA MET A 551 0.03 -26.45 -3.19
C MET A 551 0.73 -25.54 -2.17
N ILE A 552 0.21 -24.32 -2.01
CA ILE A 552 0.67 -23.33 -1.03
C ILE A 552 -0.24 -23.41 0.20
N LEU A 553 0.34 -23.79 1.34
CA LEU A 553 -0.32 -23.83 2.64
C LEU A 553 0.03 -22.55 3.40
N LEU A 554 -0.96 -21.68 3.65
CA LEU A 554 -0.77 -20.42 4.36
C LEU A 554 -1.57 -20.43 5.68
N LEU A 555 -0.87 -20.38 6.80
CA LEU A 555 -1.45 -20.39 8.15
C LEU A 555 -1.49 -18.97 8.72
N ASP A 556 -2.69 -18.43 8.97
CA ASP A 556 -2.86 -17.10 9.53
C ASP A 556 -2.66 -17.11 11.05
N GLU A 557 -1.52 -16.64 11.54
CA GLU A 557 -1.17 -16.64 12.97
C GLU A 557 -1.65 -15.40 13.72
N SER A 558 -2.01 -14.30 13.03
CA SER A 558 -2.60 -13.11 13.65
C SER A 558 -4.11 -13.25 13.90
N HIS A 559 -4.79 -14.17 13.20
CA HIS A 559 -6.26 -14.34 13.28
C HIS A 559 -6.74 -15.72 13.76
N LEU A 560 -5.85 -16.68 14.00
CA LEU A 560 -6.18 -17.97 14.62
C LEU A 560 -5.68 -18.06 16.07
N PRO A 561 -6.57 -18.09 17.08
CA PRO A 561 -6.20 -18.35 18.47
C PRO A 561 -5.38 -19.63 18.64
N PHE A 562 -4.56 -19.67 19.68
CA PHE A 562 -3.58 -20.73 19.93
C PHE A 562 -4.15 -22.16 19.79
N ASP A 563 -5.34 -22.43 20.32
CA ASP A 563 -5.98 -23.75 20.25
C ASP A 563 -6.52 -24.08 18.84
N GLN A 564 -7.00 -23.09 18.10
CA GLN A 564 -7.43 -23.22 16.71
C GLN A 564 -6.22 -23.47 15.81
N MET A 565 -5.16 -22.65 15.95
CA MET A 565 -3.89 -22.78 15.24
C MET A 565 -3.23 -24.16 15.48
N ASN A 566 -3.19 -24.64 16.73
CA ASN A 566 -2.66 -25.97 17.03
C ASN A 566 -3.47 -27.09 16.34
N ARG A 567 -4.80 -26.99 16.31
CA ARG A 567 -5.68 -27.96 15.63
C ARG A 567 -5.58 -27.90 14.11
N ALA A 568 -5.41 -26.71 13.53
CA ALA A 568 -5.12 -26.53 12.11
C ALA A 568 -3.77 -27.16 11.76
N ARG A 569 -2.70 -26.83 12.49
CA ARG A 569 -1.36 -27.41 12.34
C ARG A 569 -1.39 -28.94 12.41
N GLU A 570 -2.08 -29.52 13.39
CA GLU A 570 -2.21 -30.98 13.50
C GLU A 570 -2.90 -31.63 12.30
N GLN A 571 -3.96 -31.03 11.76
CA GLN A 571 -4.67 -31.58 10.60
C GLN A 571 -3.85 -31.42 9.31
N VAL A 572 -3.17 -30.29 9.11
CA VAL A 572 -2.19 -30.13 8.01
C VAL A 572 -1.07 -31.17 8.15
N MET A 573 -0.60 -31.47 9.36
CA MET A 573 0.38 -32.55 9.60
C MET A 573 -0.16 -33.97 9.34
N ARG A 574 -1.48 -34.20 9.36
CA ARG A 574 -2.08 -35.50 8.97
C ARG A 574 -2.22 -35.60 7.46
N TYR A 575 -2.72 -34.55 6.81
CA TYR A 575 -2.71 -34.38 5.36
C TYR A 575 -1.30 -34.65 4.78
N LEU A 576 -0.28 -33.97 5.32
CA LEU A 576 1.13 -34.12 4.94
C LEU A 576 1.77 -35.46 5.33
N LYS A 577 1.07 -36.41 5.97
CA LYS A 577 1.55 -37.81 6.14
C LYS A 577 1.02 -38.76 5.06
N SER A 578 0.00 -38.35 4.30
CA SER A 578 -0.48 -39.13 3.16
C SER A 578 0.46 -38.92 1.96
N ALA A 579 1.06 -39.99 1.44
CA ALA A 579 2.07 -39.88 0.38
C ALA A 579 1.43 -39.51 -0.97
N ARG A 580 1.83 -38.38 -1.57
CA ARG A 580 1.30 -37.87 -2.85
C ARG A 580 2.44 -37.61 -3.85
N PRO A 581 2.76 -38.57 -4.74
CA PRO A 581 3.85 -38.42 -5.69
C PRO A 581 3.55 -37.32 -6.71
N GLY A 582 4.40 -36.30 -6.78
CA GLY A 582 4.42 -35.29 -7.86
C GLY A 582 4.00 -33.88 -7.44
N THR A 583 3.21 -33.72 -6.38
CA THR A 583 2.81 -32.40 -5.86
C THR A 583 4.02 -31.61 -5.34
N VAL A 584 4.07 -30.32 -5.66
CA VAL A 584 5.02 -29.38 -5.07
C VAL A 584 4.35 -28.68 -3.89
N TYR A 585 5.03 -28.60 -2.75
CA TYR A 585 4.49 -27.97 -1.54
C TYR A 585 5.26 -26.71 -1.15
N ALA A 586 4.53 -25.73 -0.62
CA ALA A 586 5.03 -24.51 -0.02
C ALA A 586 4.29 -24.27 1.31
N LEU A 587 5.00 -23.83 2.35
CA LEU A 587 4.43 -23.59 3.68
C LEU A 587 4.84 -22.23 4.24
N TYR A 588 3.83 -21.44 4.58
CA TYR A 588 3.93 -20.02 4.91
C TYR A 588 3.04 -19.70 6.13
N ALA A 589 3.37 -18.64 6.85
CA ALA A 589 2.50 -18.03 7.85
C ALA A 589 2.12 -16.60 7.43
N LEU A 590 1.01 -16.08 7.95
CA LEU A 590 0.57 -14.68 7.80
C LEU A 590 0.45 -14.03 9.19
N ASP A 591 1.02 -12.84 9.35
CA ASP A 591 0.91 -12.00 10.54
C ASP A 591 0.59 -10.52 10.16
N GLU A 592 0.51 -9.64 11.16
CA GLU A 592 0.24 -8.19 10.99
C GLU A 592 1.28 -7.42 10.16
N HIS A 593 2.40 -8.05 9.77
CA HIS A 593 3.44 -7.47 8.92
C HIS A 593 3.47 -8.12 7.52
N GLY A 594 2.50 -8.98 7.22
CA GLY A 594 2.39 -9.72 5.97
C GLY A 594 2.78 -11.18 6.15
N PHE A 595 3.33 -11.81 5.10
CA PHE A 595 3.64 -13.25 5.16
C PHE A 595 5.09 -13.54 5.56
N ARG A 596 5.28 -14.68 6.22
CA ARG A 596 6.56 -15.26 6.65
C ARG A 596 6.80 -16.63 6.01
N VAL A 597 8.03 -16.90 5.56
CA VAL A 597 8.41 -18.19 4.97
C VAL A 597 8.71 -19.20 6.08
N ILE A 598 8.03 -20.35 6.11
CA ILE A 598 8.39 -21.48 6.99
C ILE A 598 9.21 -22.51 6.21
N GLN A 599 8.71 -22.88 5.03
CA GLN A 599 9.38 -23.73 4.06
C GLN A 599 8.98 -23.29 2.65
N ASP A 600 9.96 -22.81 1.89
CA ASP A 600 9.76 -22.42 0.49
C ASP A 600 9.51 -23.66 -0.41
N VAL A 601 9.13 -23.41 -1.66
CA VAL A 601 8.75 -24.39 -2.70
C VAL A 601 9.65 -25.63 -2.69
N THR A 602 9.08 -26.81 -2.45
CA THR A 602 9.81 -28.08 -2.37
C THR A 602 8.98 -29.27 -2.84
N ARG A 603 9.65 -30.25 -3.48
CA ARG A 603 9.08 -31.57 -3.79
C ARG A 603 9.24 -32.58 -2.64
N ASN A 604 9.94 -32.20 -1.57
CA ASN A 604 10.15 -33.07 -0.41
C ASN A 604 9.13 -32.76 0.69
N GLN A 605 8.04 -33.53 0.69
CA GLN A 605 6.94 -33.47 1.66
C GLN A 605 7.41 -33.67 3.11
N ASP A 606 8.40 -34.54 3.37
CA ASP A 606 8.93 -34.79 4.72
C ASP A 606 9.63 -33.56 5.29
N VAL A 607 10.27 -32.73 4.45
CA VAL A 607 10.87 -31.46 4.88
C VAL A 607 9.80 -30.47 5.31
N VAL A 608 8.68 -30.38 4.57
CA VAL A 608 7.54 -29.53 4.96
C VAL A 608 6.93 -30.00 6.29
N LEU A 609 6.73 -31.32 6.44
CA LEU A 609 6.20 -31.92 7.66
C LEU A 609 7.13 -31.67 8.87
N ALA A 610 8.45 -31.82 8.70
CA ALA A 610 9.42 -31.56 9.75
C ALA A 610 9.49 -30.08 10.14
N LYS A 611 9.42 -29.17 9.16
CA LYS A 611 9.37 -27.72 9.38
C LYS A 611 8.10 -27.30 10.11
N LEU A 612 6.94 -27.83 9.70
CA LEU A 612 5.65 -27.59 10.36
C LEU A 612 5.63 -28.10 11.80
N ALA A 613 6.22 -29.28 12.06
CA ALA A 613 6.32 -29.85 13.40
C ALA A 613 7.22 -29.05 14.34
N ALA A 614 8.28 -28.42 13.81
CA ALA A 614 9.19 -27.56 14.56
C ALA A 614 8.69 -26.11 14.70
N TRP A 615 7.76 -25.68 13.86
CA TRP A 615 7.23 -24.31 13.85
C TRP A 615 6.24 -24.06 15.00
N GLN A 616 6.37 -22.89 15.60
CA GLN A 616 5.42 -22.34 16.58
C GLN A 616 5.01 -20.93 16.14
N PRO A 617 3.75 -20.53 16.38
CA PRO A 617 3.31 -19.16 16.15
C PRO A 617 4.06 -18.19 17.08
N SER A 618 4.20 -16.94 16.66
CA SER A 618 4.85 -15.91 17.47
C SER A 618 3.98 -15.56 18.69
N ALA A 619 4.61 -15.15 19.79
CA ALA A 619 3.89 -14.73 21.00
C ALA A 619 3.06 -13.46 20.76
N ALA A 620 3.52 -12.56 19.87
CA ALA A 620 2.79 -11.37 19.47
C ALA A 620 1.53 -11.71 18.67
N ALA A 621 1.67 -12.48 17.58
CA ALA A 621 0.54 -12.91 16.76
C ALA A 621 -0.47 -13.76 17.56
N THR A 622 0.00 -14.66 18.44
CA THR A 622 -0.87 -15.42 19.34
C THR A 622 -1.66 -14.51 20.30
N ALA A 623 -1.03 -13.47 20.85
CA ALA A 623 -1.70 -12.51 21.73
C ALA A 623 -2.68 -11.60 20.97
N GLN A 624 -2.35 -11.23 19.72
CA GLN A 624 -3.22 -10.50 18.80
C GLN A 624 -4.46 -11.34 18.46
N ALA A 625 -4.29 -12.58 18.00
CA ALA A 625 -5.41 -13.48 17.69
C ALA A 625 -6.31 -13.71 18.91
N GLN A 626 -5.73 -13.83 20.11
CA GLN A 626 -6.50 -13.90 21.37
C GLN A 626 -7.16 -12.57 21.79
N ALA A 627 -6.68 -11.43 21.31
CA ALA A 627 -7.31 -10.13 21.51
C ALA A 627 -8.48 -9.94 20.54
N LEU A 628 -8.28 -10.26 19.25
CA LEU A 628 -9.31 -10.25 18.22
C LEU A 628 -10.45 -11.21 18.59
N GLU A 629 -10.17 -12.47 18.92
CA GLU A 629 -11.20 -13.43 19.35
C GLU A 629 -12.04 -12.94 20.56
N ARG A 630 -11.42 -12.25 21.52
CA ARG A 630 -12.13 -11.65 22.67
C ARG A 630 -12.98 -10.44 22.26
N ARG A 631 -12.45 -9.58 21.39
CA ARG A 631 -13.12 -8.40 20.80
C ARG A 631 -14.36 -8.85 20.02
N ASP A 632 -14.17 -9.83 19.16
CA ASP A 632 -15.13 -10.36 18.20
C ASP A 632 -16.28 -11.11 18.91
N ARG A 633 -15.96 -11.87 19.97
CA ARG A 633 -16.96 -12.45 20.89
C ARG A 633 -17.52 -11.45 21.92
N GLN A 634 -17.16 -10.17 21.86
CA GLN A 634 -17.60 -9.10 22.78
C GLN A 634 -17.42 -9.45 24.27
N GLN A 635 -16.26 -10.05 24.61
CA GLN A 635 -15.91 -10.53 25.95
C GLN A 635 -15.26 -9.43 26.79
N PHE A 636 -16.02 -8.37 27.08
CA PHE A 636 -15.64 -7.30 28.02
C PHE A 636 -16.71 -7.09 29.09
N ASP A 637 -16.27 -6.91 30.35
CA ASP A 637 -17.15 -6.76 31.51
C ASP A 637 -17.53 -5.29 31.77
N THR A 638 -16.68 -4.33 31.37
CA THR A 638 -16.90 -2.90 31.62
C THR A 638 -16.44 -2.02 30.46
N VAL A 639 -17.09 -0.86 30.29
CA VAL A 639 -16.64 0.23 29.41
C VAL A 639 -16.40 1.52 30.18
N HIS A 640 -15.68 2.47 29.58
CA HIS A 640 -15.22 3.71 30.20
C HIS A 640 -16.20 4.88 30.07
N ASN A 641 -17.30 4.77 29.31
CA ASN A 641 -18.27 5.85 29.08
C ASN A 641 -19.72 5.32 29.02
N ALA A 642 -20.68 6.13 29.50
CA ALA A 642 -22.10 5.81 29.52
C ALA A 642 -22.76 5.81 28.13
N VAL A 643 -22.19 6.52 27.14
CA VAL A 643 -22.64 6.43 25.74
C VAL A 643 -22.31 5.04 25.19
N ASP A 644 -21.04 4.67 25.30
CA ASP A 644 -20.50 3.36 24.92
C ASP A 644 -21.26 2.21 25.61
N LEU A 645 -21.58 2.36 26.90
CA LEU A 645 -22.38 1.41 27.70
C LEU A 645 -23.76 1.09 27.10
N ASN A 646 -24.41 2.09 26.52
CA ASN A 646 -25.73 1.92 25.92
C ASN A 646 -25.64 1.35 24.50
N ASN A 647 -24.55 1.63 23.78
CA ASN A 647 -24.27 1.05 22.48
C ASN A 647 -24.05 -0.48 22.61
N VAL A 648 -23.11 -0.90 23.46
CA VAL A 648 -22.71 -2.32 23.59
C VAL A 648 -23.79 -3.22 24.21
N ASN A 649 -24.71 -2.65 25.01
CA ASN A 649 -25.86 -3.39 25.56
C ASN A 649 -27.10 -3.37 24.63
N GLY A 650 -26.98 -2.84 23.39
CA GLY A 650 -28.05 -2.85 22.39
C GLY A 650 -29.18 -1.83 22.63
N ASN A 651 -28.97 -0.84 23.50
CA ASN A 651 -29.96 0.20 23.78
C ASN A 651 -29.98 1.31 22.70
N TYR A 652 -28.95 1.40 21.86
CA TYR A 652 -28.92 2.24 20.66
C TYR A 652 -28.58 1.41 19.41
N THR A 653 -29.55 1.22 18.52
CA THR A 653 -29.38 0.55 17.23
C THR A 653 -29.12 1.51 16.05
N GLN A 654 -29.22 2.82 16.29
CA GLN A 654 -28.94 3.89 15.32
C GLN A 654 -28.02 4.92 15.95
N ILE A 655 -26.72 4.63 15.89
CA ILE A 655 -25.63 5.54 16.24
C ILE A 655 -25.25 6.25 14.93
N ALA A 656 -25.06 7.57 14.98
CA ALA A 656 -24.53 8.33 13.86
C ALA A 656 -23.09 7.92 13.58
N ASP A 657 -22.73 7.73 12.32
CA ASP A 657 -21.39 7.24 11.92
C ASP A 657 -20.25 8.02 12.61
N PHE A 658 -20.37 9.35 12.72
CA PHE A 658 -19.35 10.21 13.32
C PHE A 658 -19.16 10.12 14.85
N VAL A 659 -19.88 9.25 15.58
CA VAL A 659 -19.67 9.11 17.04
C VAL A 659 -18.45 8.21 17.29
N GLU A 660 -17.26 8.82 17.35
CA GLU A 660 -16.06 8.15 17.85
C GLU A 660 -16.27 7.66 19.28
N THR A 661 -16.12 6.35 19.49
CA THR A 661 -16.08 5.79 20.84
C THR A 661 -14.86 6.29 21.60
N THR A 662 -15.09 6.75 22.83
CA THR A 662 -14.01 7.24 23.71
C THR A 662 -13.20 6.10 24.30
N ASP A 663 -13.79 4.91 24.39
CA ASP A 663 -13.16 3.73 24.96
C ASP A 663 -12.03 3.21 24.04
N PRO A 664 -10.79 3.06 24.54
CA PRO A 664 -9.69 2.49 23.76
C PRO A 664 -9.96 1.07 23.25
N GLU A 665 -10.71 0.24 23.98
CA GLU A 665 -10.99 -1.14 23.55
C GLU A 665 -12.03 -1.20 22.43
N LEU A 666 -12.98 -0.26 22.42
CA LEU A 666 -14.01 -0.19 21.37
C LEU A 666 -13.50 0.48 20.09
N ARG A 667 -12.46 1.34 20.15
CA ARG A 667 -11.87 1.95 18.94
C ARG A 667 -11.23 0.91 18.03
N SER A 668 -10.59 -0.12 18.57
CA SER A 668 -10.04 -1.23 17.76
C SER A 668 -11.09 -2.21 17.25
N MET A 669 -12.38 -1.97 17.50
CA MET A 669 -13.48 -2.66 16.82
C MET A 669 -13.81 -2.07 15.43
N GLY A 670 -13.27 -0.88 15.10
CA GLY A 670 -13.33 -0.31 13.75
C GLY A 670 -12.19 -0.78 12.83
N ASP A 671 -11.08 -1.28 13.40
CA ASP A 671 -9.93 -1.75 12.61
C ASP A 671 -10.36 -2.83 11.61
N ASN A 672 -10.04 -2.63 10.32
CA ASN A 672 -10.37 -3.54 9.22
C ASN A 672 -9.26 -4.63 9.02
N PRO A 673 -9.47 -5.89 9.49
CA PRO A 673 -8.50 -6.97 9.34
C PRO A 673 -8.43 -7.51 7.91
N GLN A 674 -9.52 -7.42 7.14
CA GLN A 674 -9.57 -7.88 5.75
C GLN A 674 -8.54 -7.14 4.88
N ARG A 675 -8.30 -5.85 5.13
CA ARG A 675 -7.28 -5.07 4.43
C ARG A 675 -5.88 -5.66 4.63
N GLN A 676 -5.50 -6.01 5.86
CA GLN A 676 -4.20 -6.62 6.16
C GLN A 676 -4.08 -7.99 5.47
N LEU A 677 -5.16 -8.78 5.45
CA LEU A 677 -5.22 -10.04 4.73
C LEU A 677 -4.97 -9.85 3.22
N LEU A 678 -5.63 -8.89 2.58
CA LEU A 678 -5.49 -8.58 1.15
C LEU A 678 -4.09 -8.05 0.80
N GLU A 679 -3.50 -7.21 1.65
CA GLU A 679 -2.11 -6.74 1.52
C GLU A 679 -1.11 -7.91 1.62
N GLY A 680 -1.36 -8.85 2.55
CA GLY A 680 -0.67 -10.13 2.65
C GLY A 680 -0.79 -10.98 1.38
N MET A 681 -2.00 -11.12 0.81
CA MET A 681 -2.23 -11.85 -0.44
C MET A 681 -1.50 -11.20 -1.62
N MET A 682 -1.52 -9.86 -1.74
CA MET A 682 -0.78 -9.15 -2.77
C MET A 682 0.73 -9.38 -2.67
N ALA A 683 1.28 -9.34 -1.45
CA ALA A 683 2.69 -9.62 -1.22
C ALA A 683 3.05 -11.07 -1.59
N LEU A 684 2.21 -12.04 -1.22
CA LEU A 684 2.39 -13.46 -1.52
C LEU A 684 2.28 -13.73 -3.03
N ALA A 685 1.31 -13.15 -3.71
CA ALA A 685 1.15 -13.29 -5.14
C ALA A 685 2.36 -12.73 -5.90
N ARG A 686 2.87 -11.54 -5.53
CA ARG A 686 4.12 -10.98 -6.09
C ARG A 686 5.34 -11.86 -5.84
N HIS A 687 5.38 -12.56 -4.70
CA HIS A 687 6.42 -13.54 -4.39
C HIS A 687 6.33 -14.76 -5.32
N PHE A 688 5.14 -15.31 -5.53
CA PHE A 688 4.91 -16.49 -6.37
C PHE A 688 4.75 -16.22 -7.89
N ALA A 689 4.69 -14.96 -8.32
CA ALA A 689 4.61 -14.60 -9.75
C ALA A 689 5.75 -15.16 -10.65
N PRO A 690 7.00 -15.39 -10.17
CA PRO A 690 8.04 -16.08 -10.93
C PRO A 690 7.94 -17.61 -10.89
N VAL A 691 6.95 -18.20 -10.23
CA VAL A 691 6.73 -19.65 -10.15
C VAL A 691 5.81 -20.07 -11.29
N ASP A 692 6.36 -20.80 -12.25
CA ASP A 692 5.61 -21.33 -13.40
C ASP A 692 4.53 -22.34 -12.97
N GLY A 693 3.46 -22.44 -13.75
CA GLY A 693 2.36 -23.39 -13.52
C GLY A 693 1.29 -22.89 -12.55
N HIS A 694 0.22 -23.67 -12.41
CA HIS A 694 -0.89 -23.35 -11.52
C HIS A 694 -0.51 -23.55 -10.04
N LYS A 695 -1.08 -22.70 -9.18
CA LYS A 695 -0.84 -22.68 -7.74
C LYS A 695 -2.17 -22.66 -6.99
N SER A 696 -2.41 -23.67 -6.16
CA SER A 696 -3.54 -23.65 -5.21
C SER A 696 -3.07 -23.02 -3.90
N LEU A 697 -3.67 -21.91 -3.51
CA LEU A 697 -3.39 -21.26 -2.23
C LEU A 697 -4.49 -21.60 -1.21
N ALA A 698 -4.19 -22.51 -0.29
CA ALA A 698 -5.03 -22.76 0.88
C ALA A 698 -4.68 -21.74 1.97
N LEU A 699 -5.44 -20.64 2.02
CA LEU A 699 -5.45 -19.69 3.13
C LEU A 699 -6.26 -20.30 4.27
N ILE A 700 -5.63 -20.56 5.41
CA ILE A 700 -6.25 -21.15 6.60
C ILE A 700 -6.28 -20.07 7.67
N SER A 701 -7.45 -19.49 7.94
CA SER A 701 -7.62 -18.36 8.86
C SER A 701 -8.89 -18.48 9.71
N GLY A 702 -9.01 -17.60 10.71
CA GLY A 702 -10.16 -17.51 11.62
C GLY A 702 -11.26 -16.60 11.09
N ASP A 703 -12.42 -16.64 11.71
CA ASP A 703 -13.56 -15.77 11.40
C ASP A 703 -13.23 -14.28 11.61
N SER A 704 -12.31 -13.96 12.52
CA SER A 704 -11.76 -12.61 12.77
C SER A 704 -11.14 -11.92 11.53
N ALA A 705 -10.53 -12.67 10.60
CA ALA A 705 -10.03 -12.12 9.32
C ALA A 705 -11.01 -12.26 8.16
N LEU A 706 -11.90 -13.26 8.23
CA LEU A 706 -12.67 -13.74 7.09
C LEU A 706 -14.11 -13.23 7.05
N SER A 707 -14.63 -12.69 8.15
CA SER A 707 -15.99 -12.14 8.25
C SER A 707 -15.98 -10.61 8.18
N ASP A 708 -17.13 -10.01 7.92
CA ASP A 708 -17.33 -8.57 8.13
C ASP A 708 -17.55 -8.29 9.62
N TRP A 709 -16.64 -7.52 10.22
CA TRP A 709 -16.72 -7.05 11.61
C TRP A 709 -17.03 -5.55 11.70
N GLU A 710 -17.07 -4.82 10.57
CA GLU A 710 -17.36 -3.38 10.50
C GLU A 710 -18.79 -3.08 11.01
N ASP A 711 -19.76 -3.92 10.67
CA ASP A 711 -21.15 -3.83 11.18
C ASP A 711 -21.25 -3.83 12.73
N ARG A 712 -20.20 -4.29 13.42
CA ARG A 712 -20.10 -4.36 14.89
C ARG A 712 -19.30 -3.21 15.52
N ALA A 713 -18.74 -2.30 14.72
CA ALA A 713 -17.99 -1.14 15.20
C ALA A 713 -18.90 -0.13 15.93
N VAL A 714 -18.39 0.46 17.01
CA VAL A 714 -19.02 1.59 17.71
C VAL A 714 -18.55 2.90 17.09
N GLY A 715 -19.10 3.24 15.91
CA GLY A 715 -18.81 4.50 15.21
C GLY A 715 -18.75 4.36 13.68
N ILE A 716 -17.69 4.94 13.11
CA ILE A 716 -17.59 5.44 11.71
C ILE A 716 -17.34 4.36 10.66
N GLU A 717 -16.77 3.23 11.04
CA GLU A 717 -16.33 2.19 10.11
C GLU A 717 -17.41 1.11 9.99
N LYS A 718 -18.45 1.43 9.19
CA LYS A 718 -19.58 0.54 8.85
C LYS A 718 -19.80 0.47 7.33
N SER A 719 -18.73 0.49 6.54
CA SER A 719 -18.88 0.49 5.09
C SER A 719 -17.68 -0.12 4.36
N SER A 720 -17.96 -1.22 3.65
CA SER A 720 -17.05 -1.98 2.80
C SER A 720 -16.35 -1.19 1.67
N ARG A 721 -16.65 0.10 1.50
CA ARG A 721 -16.00 1.01 0.53
C ARG A 721 -14.48 1.10 0.69
N ASN A 722 -13.95 0.84 1.89
CA ASN A 722 -12.52 0.89 2.18
C ASN A 722 -11.74 -0.34 1.65
N VAL A 723 -12.41 -1.42 1.25
CA VAL A 723 -11.79 -2.69 0.84
C VAL A 723 -11.73 -2.86 -0.68
N GLU A 724 -12.64 -2.24 -1.44
CA GLU A 724 -12.86 -2.54 -2.87
C GLU A 724 -11.62 -2.34 -3.76
N ALA A 725 -10.83 -1.29 -3.51
CA ALA A 725 -9.56 -1.06 -4.22
C ALA A 725 -8.49 -2.10 -3.89
N ALA A 726 -8.37 -2.49 -2.61
CA ALA A 726 -7.45 -3.54 -2.17
C ALA A 726 -7.86 -4.91 -2.74
N LEU A 727 -9.16 -5.18 -2.82
CA LEU A 727 -9.73 -6.38 -3.42
C LEU A 727 -9.40 -6.49 -4.91
N MET A 728 -9.54 -5.38 -5.66
CA MET A 728 -9.18 -5.31 -7.07
C MET A 728 -7.70 -5.65 -7.29
N HIS A 729 -6.80 -5.03 -6.53
CA HIS A 729 -5.36 -5.27 -6.65
C HIS A 729 -4.93 -6.65 -6.16
N ALA A 730 -5.58 -7.21 -5.13
CA ALA A 730 -5.35 -8.59 -4.69
C ALA A 730 -5.76 -9.59 -5.78
N ARG A 731 -6.93 -9.39 -6.41
CA ARG A 731 -7.41 -10.20 -7.55
C ARG A 731 -6.42 -10.16 -8.72
N GLU A 732 -5.98 -8.96 -9.10
CA GLU A 732 -4.99 -8.78 -10.17
C GLU A 732 -3.67 -9.47 -9.85
N ALA A 733 -3.14 -9.31 -8.63
CA ALA A 733 -1.90 -9.92 -8.22
C ALA A 733 -1.98 -11.45 -8.24
N LEU A 734 -3.04 -12.04 -7.68
CA LEU A 734 -3.26 -13.50 -7.66
C LEU A 734 -3.44 -14.06 -9.08
N ASN A 735 -4.23 -13.40 -9.94
CA ASN A 735 -4.44 -13.83 -11.32
C ASN A 735 -3.17 -13.72 -12.18
N ASN A 736 -2.36 -12.66 -12.00
CA ASN A 736 -1.06 -12.51 -12.66
C ASN A 736 -0.01 -13.51 -12.15
N ALA A 737 -0.18 -14.01 -10.92
CA ALA A 737 0.64 -15.07 -10.36
C ALA A 737 0.11 -16.48 -10.71
N HIS A 738 -1.01 -16.62 -11.43
CA HIS A 738 -1.68 -17.92 -11.69
C HIS A 738 -2.02 -18.69 -10.40
N ILE A 739 -2.46 -17.98 -9.36
CA ILE A 739 -2.88 -18.54 -8.07
C ILE A 739 -4.41 -18.61 -8.01
N ALA A 740 -4.96 -19.80 -7.75
CA ALA A 740 -6.34 -19.98 -7.31
C ALA A 740 -6.41 -19.91 -5.78
N LEU A 741 -7.20 -18.98 -5.24
CA LEU A 741 -7.35 -18.78 -3.79
C LEU A 741 -8.46 -19.66 -3.22
N TYR A 742 -8.09 -20.54 -2.29
CA TYR A 742 -8.99 -21.34 -1.48
C TYR A 742 -8.99 -20.79 -0.05
N VAL A 743 -10.07 -20.11 0.31
CA VAL A 743 -10.24 -19.51 1.64
C VAL A 743 -10.87 -20.54 2.57
N VAL A 744 -10.12 -21.00 3.57
CA VAL A 744 -10.54 -22.03 4.51
C VAL A 744 -10.73 -21.41 5.89
N ASP A 745 -12.00 -21.33 6.29
CA ASP A 745 -12.42 -20.94 7.63
C ASP A 745 -12.13 -22.10 8.60
N ALA A 746 -11.05 -21.94 9.35
CA ALA A 746 -10.61 -22.86 10.39
C ALA A 746 -11.17 -22.50 11.77
N SER A 747 -12.07 -21.52 11.87
CA SER A 747 -12.83 -21.29 13.09
C SER A 747 -13.65 -22.54 13.40
N ALA A 748 -13.44 -23.08 14.60
CA ALA A 748 -14.14 -24.26 15.05
C ALA A 748 -15.41 -23.87 15.78
N ASN A 749 -16.46 -24.68 15.62
CA ASN A 749 -17.69 -24.56 16.40
C ASN A 749 -17.46 -25.05 17.84
N LEU A 750 -16.62 -24.33 18.59
CA LEU A 750 -16.52 -24.41 20.03
C LEU A 750 -17.83 -23.81 20.58
N GLY A 751 -18.73 -24.70 21.03
CA GLY A 751 -19.91 -24.37 21.84
C GLY A 751 -19.52 -23.82 23.22
N GLY A 752 -18.84 -22.68 23.19
CA GLY A 752 -18.23 -21.93 24.28
C GLY A 752 -18.16 -20.45 23.93
N ALA A 753 -19.09 -19.97 23.11
CA ALA A 753 -19.48 -18.57 23.13
C ALA A 753 -20.15 -18.31 24.48
N ILE A 754 -19.39 -17.70 25.39
CA ILE A 754 -19.77 -17.33 26.76
C ILE A 754 -19.83 -18.54 27.71
N ASP A 755 -18.92 -18.58 28.71
CA ASP A 755 -19.11 -19.41 29.91
C ASP A 755 -20.32 -18.87 30.69
N ALA A 756 -21.19 -19.76 31.18
CA ALA A 756 -22.55 -19.48 31.65
C ALA A 756 -22.62 -18.74 33.00
N ASN A 757 -21.62 -17.92 33.32
CA ASN A 757 -21.59 -16.99 34.46
C ASN A 757 -22.07 -15.58 34.07
N ILE A 758 -22.16 -15.26 32.76
CA ILE A 758 -22.52 -13.92 32.25
C ILE A 758 -23.97 -13.82 31.74
N GLU A 759 -24.76 -14.90 31.78
CA GLU A 759 -26.18 -14.91 31.32
C GLU A 759 -27.06 -13.82 31.95
N PHE A 760 -26.65 -13.27 33.10
CA PHE A 760 -27.40 -12.27 33.87
C PHE A 760 -26.64 -10.95 34.08
N ARG A 761 -25.49 -10.73 33.42
CA ARG A 761 -24.70 -9.49 33.55
C ARG A 761 -24.56 -8.75 32.21
N ASN A 762 -25.08 -7.53 32.20
CA ASN A 762 -24.81 -6.55 31.16
C ASN A 762 -23.39 -6.00 31.33
N VAL A 763 -22.84 -5.37 30.29
CA VAL A 763 -21.59 -4.61 30.42
C VAL A 763 -21.84 -3.47 31.41
N GLU A 764 -20.92 -3.25 32.36
CA GLU A 764 -21.01 -2.22 33.39
C GLU A 764 -20.08 -1.01 33.08
N LEU A 765 -20.11 0.05 33.91
CA LEU A 765 -19.13 1.14 33.82
C LEU A 765 -17.88 0.79 34.64
N SER A 766 -16.70 1.08 34.12
CA SER A 766 -15.45 0.91 34.86
C SER A 766 -15.40 1.83 36.08
N GLN A 767 -14.78 1.39 37.18
CA GLN A 767 -14.83 2.10 38.47
C GLN A 767 -14.26 3.54 38.38
N GLY A 768 -13.24 3.77 37.55
CA GLY A 768 -12.71 5.12 37.30
C GLY A 768 -13.66 6.06 36.56
N SER A 769 -14.68 5.53 35.87
CA SER A 769 -15.73 6.30 35.21
C SER A 769 -16.93 6.57 36.13
N THR A 770 -17.23 5.64 37.06
CA THR A 770 -18.27 5.88 38.08
C THR A 770 -17.89 6.96 39.08
N ASP A 771 -16.60 7.19 39.32
CA ASP A 771 -16.12 8.20 40.28
C ASP A 771 -16.05 9.63 39.68
N ASN A 772 -15.81 9.75 38.37
CA ASN A 772 -15.78 11.05 37.68
C ASN A 772 -17.19 11.59 37.35
N ASN A 773 -18.16 10.70 37.16
CA ASN A 773 -19.56 11.07 37.02
C ASN A 773 -20.20 11.20 38.41
N GLY A 774 -20.27 12.43 38.92
CA GLY A 774 -21.08 12.75 40.11
C GLY A 774 -22.55 12.32 39.96
N PRO A 775 -23.39 12.40 41.01
CA PRO A 775 -24.67 11.69 41.10
C PRO A 775 -25.73 11.99 40.00
N ALA A 776 -25.49 12.96 39.12
CA ALA A 776 -26.24 13.16 37.88
C ALA A 776 -25.97 12.10 36.77
N GLY A 777 -24.84 11.38 36.81
CA GLY A 777 -24.55 10.28 35.87
C GLY A 777 -25.41 9.02 36.10
N ALA A 778 -26.13 8.95 37.23
CA ALA A 778 -26.98 7.82 37.59
C ALA A 778 -28.38 7.85 36.97
N THR A 779 -28.75 8.90 36.22
CA THR A 779 -30.10 9.07 35.64
C THR A 779 -30.20 8.73 34.15
N SER A 780 -29.08 8.43 33.48
CA SER A 780 -29.13 7.69 32.21
C SER A 780 -29.72 6.31 32.50
N GLY A 781 -30.88 6.01 31.93
CA GLY A 781 -31.65 4.82 32.26
C GLY A 781 -30.81 3.55 32.12
N ARG A 782 -30.49 2.90 33.23
CA ARG A 782 -29.87 1.57 33.27
C ARG A 782 -30.88 0.54 32.76
N ASN A 783 -31.07 0.51 31.44
CA ASN A 783 -31.93 -0.48 30.82
C ASN A 783 -31.17 -1.80 30.76
N LEU A 784 -31.41 -2.62 31.79
CA LEU A 784 -30.74 -3.91 32.01
C LEU A 784 -31.43 -5.07 31.26
N THR A 785 -32.31 -4.77 30.30
CA THR A 785 -32.99 -5.80 29.50
C THR A 785 -31.97 -6.61 28.68
N PRO A 786 -32.06 -7.95 28.57
CA PRO A 786 -30.99 -8.78 27.99
C PRO A 786 -30.88 -8.68 26.45
N GLY A 787 -30.34 -7.57 25.94
CA GLY A 787 -30.07 -7.39 24.50
C GLY A 787 -29.01 -8.36 23.95
N ARG A 788 -28.14 -8.88 24.81
CA ARG A 788 -27.04 -9.79 24.43
C ARG A 788 -27.53 -11.12 23.83
N VAL A 789 -28.76 -11.57 24.16
CA VAL A 789 -29.35 -12.78 23.57
C VAL A 789 -29.59 -12.62 22.06
N THR A 790 -30.00 -11.43 21.62
CA THR A 790 -30.19 -11.13 20.19
C THR A 790 -28.84 -11.05 19.47
N ALA A 791 -27.86 -10.35 20.05
CA ALA A 791 -26.50 -10.26 19.49
C ALA A 791 -25.80 -11.63 19.40
N GLN A 792 -26.10 -12.54 20.34
CA GLN A 792 -25.57 -13.91 20.32
C GLN A 792 -26.23 -14.77 19.22
N MET A 793 -27.54 -14.64 18.99
CA MET A 793 -28.21 -15.26 17.83
C MET A 793 -27.67 -14.75 16.49
N GLU A 794 -27.25 -13.49 16.41
CA GLU A 794 -26.58 -12.94 15.22
C GLU A 794 -25.13 -13.42 15.10
N SER A 795 -24.41 -13.65 16.20
CA SER A 795 -23.03 -14.14 16.17
C SER A 795 -22.91 -15.58 15.64
N ASP A 796 -23.92 -16.43 15.86
CA ASP A 796 -23.97 -17.79 15.34
C ASP A 796 -24.19 -17.87 13.81
N LEU A 797 -24.37 -16.75 13.11
CA LEU A 797 -24.67 -16.69 11.67
C LEU A 797 -23.48 -16.36 10.76
N HIS A 798 -22.33 -15.95 11.30
CA HIS A 798 -21.22 -15.39 10.50
C HIS A 798 -20.34 -16.44 9.80
N GLY A 799 -19.79 -16.08 8.66
CA GLY A 799 -18.88 -16.89 7.88
C GLY A 799 -18.16 -16.03 6.85
N ILE A 800 -17.38 -16.66 5.97
CA ILE A 800 -16.56 -15.98 4.97
C ILE A 800 -17.39 -14.94 4.21
N ASP A 801 -16.97 -13.69 4.33
CA ASP A 801 -17.62 -12.49 3.83
C ASP A 801 -17.69 -12.48 2.29
N ASP A 802 -18.67 -11.75 1.77
CA ASP A 802 -19.02 -11.71 0.35
C ASP A 802 -17.86 -11.22 -0.55
N PRO A 803 -17.10 -10.16 -0.23
CA PRO A 803 -15.92 -9.73 -1.00
C PRO A 803 -14.80 -10.79 -0.99
N VAL A 804 -14.50 -11.39 0.17
CA VAL A 804 -13.46 -12.42 0.31
C VAL A 804 -13.84 -13.69 -0.46
N ARG A 805 -15.13 -14.06 -0.44
CA ARG A 805 -15.67 -15.15 -1.27
C ARG A 805 -15.57 -14.82 -2.77
N GLN A 806 -15.93 -13.61 -3.18
CA GLN A 806 -15.82 -13.17 -4.58
C GLN A 806 -14.36 -13.16 -5.07
N LEU A 807 -13.38 -12.82 -4.22
CA LEU A 807 -11.96 -12.93 -4.56
C LEU A 807 -11.53 -14.38 -4.82
N ALA A 808 -11.95 -15.31 -3.95
CA ALA A 808 -11.70 -16.75 -4.12
C ALA A 808 -12.26 -17.25 -5.46
N GLU A 809 -13.52 -16.92 -5.75
CA GLU A 809 -14.19 -17.30 -7.01
C GLU A 809 -13.54 -16.64 -8.24
N ALA A 810 -13.18 -15.35 -8.17
CA ALA A 810 -12.59 -14.60 -9.28
C ALA A 810 -11.16 -15.04 -9.68
N THR A 811 -10.51 -15.84 -8.83
CA THR A 811 -9.22 -16.50 -9.10
C THR A 811 -9.36 -17.96 -9.53
N GLY A 812 -10.58 -18.50 -9.59
CA GLY A 812 -10.87 -19.90 -9.91
C GLY A 812 -10.84 -20.86 -8.71
N GLY A 813 -10.66 -20.35 -7.49
CA GLY A 813 -10.77 -21.13 -6.26
C GLY A 813 -12.18 -21.10 -5.65
N ARG A 814 -12.27 -21.24 -4.31
CA ARG A 814 -13.53 -21.20 -3.56
C ARG A 814 -13.35 -20.84 -2.08
N ALA A 815 -14.40 -20.30 -1.46
CA ALA A 815 -14.54 -20.20 -0.01
C ALA A 815 -15.07 -21.51 0.59
N ILE A 816 -14.49 -21.95 1.71
CA ILE A 816 -14.78 -23.22 2.40
C ILE A 816 -15.04 -22.90 3.87
N ARG A 817 -16.32 -22.91 4.26
CA ARG A 817 -16.83 -22.38 5.53
C ARG A 817 -16.93 -23.45 6.64
N ARG A 818 -16.65 -23.04 7.89
CA ARG A 818 -16.89 -23.69 9.20
C ARG A 818 -16.62 -25.19 9.34
N GLY A 819 -15.72 -25.52 10.28
CA GLY A 819 -15.76 -26.81 11.00
C GLY A 819 -15.57 -28.06 10.15
N VAL A 820 -15.04 -27.92 8.93
CA VAL A 820 -14.70 -29.04 8.06
C VAL A 820 -13.43 -29.70 8.56
N ASP A 821 -13.38 -31.02 8.42
CA ASP A 821 -12.18 -31.83 8.50
C ASP A 821 -11.13 -31.28 7.51
N LEU A 822 -10.13 -30.54 8.01
CA LEU A 822 -9.17 -29.80 7.18
C LEU A 822 -8.34 -30.73 6.30
N GLU A 823 -8.16 -31.99 6.72
CA GLU A 823 -7.55 -33.05 5.90
C GLU A 823 -8.38 -33.29 4.63
N LYS A 824 -9.70 -33.46 4.76
CA LYS A 824 -10.63 -33.59 3.62
C LYS A 824 -10.76 -32.32 2.78
N THR A 825 -10.67 -31.14 3.41
CA THR A 825 -10.66 -29.87 2.68
C THR A 825 -9.46 -29.81 1.75
N LEU A 826 -8.24 -30.06 2.26
CA LEU A 826 -7.02 -30.08 1.46
C LEU A 826 -7.03 -31.20 0.43
N ASP A 827 -7.67 -32.35 0.72
CA ASP A 827 -7.93 -33.40 -0.28
C ASP A 827 -8.81 -32.93 -1.44
N SER A 828 -9.86 -32.15 -1.16
CA SER A 828 -10.70 -31.58 -2.22
C SER A 828 -9.92 -30.63 -3.11
N ILE A 829 -9.10 -29.74 -2.53
CA ILE A 829 -8.26 -28.79 -3.29
C ILE A 829 -7.25 -29.57 -4.15
N GLN A 830 -6.66 -30.64 -3.62
CA GLN A 830 -5.74 -31.50 -4.38
C GLN A 830 -6.44 -32.28 -5.50
N ALA A 831 -7.71 -32.65 -5.33
CA ALA A 831 -8.52 -33.27 -6.39
C ALA A 831 -8.85 -32.29 -7.53
N ASP A 832 -8.98 -31.01 -7.20
CA ASP A 832 -9.23 -29.95 -8.20
C ASP A 832 -7.99 -29.73 -9.08
N GLU A 833 -6.77 -29.77 -8.52
CA GLU A 833 -5.52 -29.79 -9.29
C GLU A 833 -5.47 -30.98 -10.27
N GLN A 834 -5.90 -32.16 -9.83
CA GLN A 834 -5.96 -33.37 -10.69
C GLN A 834 -7.06 -33.31 -11.76
N ALA A 835 -7.99 -32.36 -11.66
CA ALA A 835 -9.09 -32.14 -12.60
C ALA A 835 -8.98 -30.82 -13.35
N LEU A 836 -7.82 -30.16 -13.28
CA LEU A 836 -7.56 -28.88 -13.91
C LEU A 836 -7.43 -29.00 -15.44
N TYR A 837 -8.01 -28.02 -16.14
CA TYR A 837 -7.74 -27.74 -17.55
C TYR A 837 -7.06 -26.38 -17.68
N GLU A 838 -5.86 -26.37 -18.25
CA GLU A 838 -5.15 -25.15 -18.63
C GLU A 838 -5.58 -24.75 -20.06
N LEU A 839 -6.31 -23.64 -20.14
CA LEU A 839 -6.71 -23.00 -21.39
C LEU A 839 -5.78 -21.82 -21.68
N SER A 840 -5.55 -21.46 -22.93
CA SER A 840 -4.94 -20.16 -23.26
C SER A 840 -5.50 -19.55 -24.53
N PHE A 841 -5.47 -18.22 -24.61
CA PHE A 841 -5.73 -17.46 -25.83
C PHE A 841 -4.84 -16.22 -25.88
N ALA A 842 -4.65 -15.66 -27.08
CA ALA A 842 -4.10 -14.33 -27.29
C ALA A 842 -5.24 -13.35 -27.59
N PRO A 843 -5.37 -12.22 -26.87
CA PRO A 843 -6.37 -11.20 -27.19
C PRO A 843 -6.16 -10.68 -28.60
N ALA A 844 -7.25 -10.54 -29.38
CA ALA A 844 -7.16 -10.08 -30.76
C ALA A 844 -6.95 -8.55 -30.90
N THR A 845 -7.00 -7.81 -29.78
CA THR A 845 -6.78 -6.38 -29.67
C THR A 845 -5.37 -6.08 -29.15
N GLN A 846 -4.92 -4.82 -29.29
CA GLN A 846 -3.73 -4.36 -28.58
C GLN A 846 -4.08 -4.11 -27.11
N PRO A 847 -3.14 -4.35 -26.16
CA PRO A 847 -3.37 -4.09 -24.74
C PRO A 847 -3.82 -2.65 -24.48
N ASP A 848 -5.01 -2.49 -23.89
CA ASP A 848 -5.64 -1.19 -23.63
C ASP A 848 -5.53 -0.72 -22.17
N ASN A 849 -4.94 -1.56 -21.31
CA ASN A 849 -4.77 -1.35 -19.88
C ASN A 849 -6.11 -1.25 -19.10
N THR A 850 -7.16 -1.93 -19.58
CA THR A 850 -8.45 -2.08 -18.90
C THR A 850 -8.70 -3.52 -18.44
N VAL A 851 -9.68 -3.70 -17.54
CA VAL A 851 -10.06 -5.02 -17.03
C VAL A 851 -11.01 -5.69 -18.02
N HIS A 852 -10.53 -6.77 -18.62
CA HIS A 852 -11.25 -7.64 -19.53
C HIS A 852 -11.99 -8.75 -18.79
N THR A 853 -13.26 -8.98 -19.15
CA THR A 853 -14.11 -10.03 -18.55
C THR A 853 -14.04 -11.33 -19.35
N ILE A 854 -13.70 -12.42 -18.67
CA ILE A 854 -13.63 -13.77 -19.24
C ILE A 854 -14.94 -14.50 -18.97
N VAL A 855 -15.53 -15.09 -20.00
CA VAL A 855 -16.65 -16.04 -19.85
C VAL A 855 -16.30 -17.35 -20.54
N VAL A 856 -16.32 -18.44 -19.79
CA VAL A 856 -16.16 -19.80 -20.32
C VAL A 856 -17.53 -20.49 -20.39
N LYS A 857 -17.80 -21.19 -21.49
CA LYS A 857 -19.02 -21.99 -21.69
C LYS A 857 -18.66 -23.41 -22.11
N VAL A 858 -19.47 -24.36 -21.63
CA VAL A 858 -19.44 -25.74 -22.12
C VAL A 858 -20.70 -26.02 -22.93
N THR A 859 -20.56 -26.41 -24.20
CA THR A 859 -21.69 -26.51 -25.15
C THR A 859 -22.47 -27.81 -25.03
N ASP A 860 -21.76 -28.92 -24.85
CA ASP A 860 -22.31 -30.27 -25.05
C ASP A 860 -22.81 -30.91 -23.73
N ARG A 861 -22.34 -30.39 -22.58
CA ARG A 861 -22.64 -30.92 -21.25
C ARG A 861 -23.45 -29.92 -20.42
N LYS A 862 -24.70 -30.26 -20.08
CA LYS A 862 -25.63 -29.35 -19.40
C LYS A 862 -25.60 -29.46 -17.88
N GLY A 863 -25.48 -28.31 -17.22
CA GLY A 863 -25.57 -28.20 -15.76
C GLY A 863 -24.29 -28.59 -15.01
N LEU A 864 -23.13 -28.41 -15.66
CA LEU A 864 -21.84 -28.38 -14.97
C LEU A 864 -21.67 -27.03 -14.25
N LYS A 865 -21.03 -27.04 -13.08
CA LYS A 865 -20.52 -25.83 -12.44
C LYS A 865 -19.07 -25.63 -12.90
N LEU A 866 -18.69 -24.40 -13.25
CA LEU A 866 -17.35 -24.09 -13.76
C LEU A 866 -16.66 -23.10 -12.81
N HIS A 867 -15.45 -23.43 -12.38
CA HIS A 867 -14.57 -22.55 -11.61
C HIS A 867 -13.39 -22.16 -12.48
N TYR A 868 -13.22 -20.86 -12.73
CA TYR A 868 -12.18 -20.29 -13.57
C TYR A 868 -12.03 -18.79 -13.25
N ARG A 869 -10.87 -18.19 -13.56
CA ARG A 869 -10.69 -16.74 -13.35
C ARG A 869 -11.64 -15.93 -14.24
N THR A 870 -12.36 -14.98 -13.65
CA THR A 870 -13.45 -14.26 -14.33
C THR A 870 -13.00 -12.98 -15.04
N SER A 871 -11.78 -12.52 -14.81
CA SER A 871 -11.23 -11.31 -15.43
C SER A 871 -9.70 -11.28 -15.46
N TYR A 872 -9.13 -10.50 -16.36
CA TYR A 872 -7.70 -10.13 -16.37
C TYR A 872 -7.53 -8.65 -16.74
N LEU A 873 -6.39 -8.06 -16.39
CA LEU A 873 -6.02 -6.71 -16.84
C LEU A 873 -5.23 -6.85 -18.15
N ASP A 874 -5.70 -6.24 -19.25
CA ASP A 874 -4.98 -6.26 -20.54
C ASP A 874 -3.86 -5.21 -20.55
N ALA A 875 -2.90 -5.38 -19.62
CA ALA A 875 -1.87 -4.41 -19.29
C ALA A 875 -0.79 -4.30 -20.39
N VAL A 876 -0.42 -3.08 -20.75
CA VAL A 876 0.74 -2.84 -21.62
C VAL A 876 2.02 -3.37 -20.93
N PRO A 877 2.78 -4.31 -21.52
CA PRO A 877 3.93 -4.93 -20.86
C PRO A 877 5.00 -3.91 -20.45
N LYS A 878 5.10 -3.63 -19.14
CA LYS A 878 6.17 -2.78 -18.60
C LYS A 878 7.49 -3.57 -18.64
N VAL A 879 8.48 -3.06 -19.37
CA VAL A 879 9.86 -3.57 -19.29
C VAL A 879 10.41 -3.25 -17.90
N ALA A 880 10.43 -4.25 -17.02
CA ALA A 880 11.01 -4.11 -15.68
C ALA A 880 12.48 -3.66 -15.80
N THR A 881 12.88 -2.68 -14.99
CA THR A 881 14.26 -2.20 -14.89
C THR A 881 15.20 -3.27 -14.32
N ALA A 882 16.51 -3.14 -14.54
CA ALA A 882 17.49 -4.06 -13.95
C ALA A 882 17.40 -4.12 -12.41
N ARG A 883 17.07 -2.99 -11.77
CA ARG A 883 16.80 -2.89 -10.33
C ARG A 883 15.56 -3.69 -9.91
N GLU A 884 14.43 -3.52 -10.59
CA GLU A 884 13.20 -4.27 -10.30
C GLU A 884 13.42 -5.78 -10.45
N ARG A 885 14.09 -6.21 -11.54
CA ARG A 885 14.43 -7.63 -11.77
C ARG A 885 15.36 -8.20 -10.68
N LEU A 886 16.34 -7.43 -10.23
CA LEU A 886 17.24 -7.84 -9.14
C LEU A 886 16.48 -7.99 -7.82
N GLN A 887 15.64 -7.01 -7.45
CA GLN A 887 14.83 -7.08 -6.22
C GLN A 887 13.89 -8.29 -6.24
N GLN A 888 13.30 -8.60 -7.39
CA GLN A 888 12.48 -9.79 -7.61
C GLN A 888 13.29 -11.09 -7.52
N ALA A 889 14.47 -11.16 -8.14
CA ALA A 889 15.31 -12.37 -8.19
C ALA A 889 15.94 -12.75 -6.84
N VAL A 890 16.25 -11.78 -5.98
CA VAL A 890 16.74 -12.00 -4.61
C VAL A 890 15.71 -12.76 -3.77
N TRP A 891 14.43 -12.37 -3.86
CA TRP A 891 13.37 -12.86 -2.99
C TRP A 891 12.47 -13.93 -3.59
N SER A 892 12.50 -14.16 -4.91
CA SER A 892 11.71 -15.20 -5.58
C SER A 892 11.85 -16.58 -4.89
N PRO A 893 10.75 -17.38 -4.82
CA PRO A 893 10.76 -18.77 -4.36
C PRO A 893 11.78 -19.64 -5.07
N GLN A 894 11.80 -19.52 -6.40
CA GLN A 894 12.58 -20.40 -7.27
C GLN A 894 13.69 -19.65 -7.99
N ASP A 895 14.70 -20.41 -8.39
CA ASP A 895 15.91 -19.91 -9.02
C ASP A 895 15.66 -19.51 -10.47
N ALA A 896 16.03 -18.28 -10.83
CA ALA A 896 15.91 -17.80 -12.21
C ALA A 896 16.91 -18.54 -13.10
N SER A 897 16.45 -19.09 -14.23
CA SER A 897 17.22 -19.99 -15.09
C SER A 897 17.67 -19.36 -16.43
N ALA A 898 17.33 -18.08 -16.69
CA ALA A 898 17.64 -17.41 -17.96
C ALA A 898 19.14 -17.15 -18.18
N ILE A 899 19.95 -17.23 -17.11
CA ILE A 899 21.40 -17.42 -17.17
C ILE A 899 21.70 -18.71 -16.41
N GLY A 900 22.40 -19.66 -17.05
CA GLY A 900 22.76 -20.93 -16.41
C GLY A 900 23.86 -20.74 -15.38
N ILE A 901 23.65 -21.21 -14.15
CA ILE A 901 24.59 -21.09 -13.03
C ILE A 901 24.69 -22.45 -12.33
N THR A 902 25.91 -22.95 -12.16
CA THR A 902 26.23 -24.02 -11.21
C THR A 902 27.04 -23.41 -10.07
N ALA A 903 26.61 -23.58 -8.82
CA ALA A 903 27.32 -23.16 -7.62
C ALA A 903 27.83 -24.39 -6.85
N GLN A 904 29.05 -24.32 -6.34
CA GLN A 904 29.60 -25.26 -5.39
C GLN A 904 29.91 -24.52 -4.08
N ALA A 905 29.31 -24.99 -2.99
CA ALA A 905 29.53 -24.50 -1.64
C ALA A 905 30.64 -25.33 -0.98
N ALA A 906 31.59 -24.65 -0.33
CA ALA A 906 32.67 -25.30 0.40
C ALA A 906 33.01 -24.51 1.67
N MET A 907 33.63 -25.19 2.62
CA MET A 907 34.26 -24.59 3.79
C MET A 907 35.77 -24.74 3.62
N ASP A 908 36.43 -23.67 3.17
CA ASP A 908 37.87 -23.65 2.88
C ASP A 908 38.66 -23.08 4.09
N SER A 909 39.99 -23.06 4.01
CA SER A 909 40.85 -22.45 5.06
C SER A 909 40.55 -20.98 5.33
N ASP A 910 40.05 -20.28 4.33
CA ASP A 910 39.89 -18.83 4.32
C ASP A 910 38.47 -18.40 4.75
N GLY A 911 37.57 -19.36 4.94
CA GLY A 911 36.16 -19.13 5.25
C GLY A 911 35.20 -19.95 4.39
N ALA A 912 33.92 -19.62 4.47
CA ALA A 912 32.90 -20.21 3.61
C ALA A 912 33.06 -19.67 2.19
N THR A 913 33.23 -20.56 1.22
CA THR A 913 33.54 -20.18 -0.17
C THR A 913 32.45 -20.66 -1.11
N ILE A 914 32.06 -19.79 -2.04
CA ILE A 914 31.23 -20.15 -3.20
C ILE A 914 32.09 -20.10 -4.45
N ARG A 915 32.07 -21.21 -5.21
CA ARG A 915 32.60 -21.30 -6.56
C ARG A 915 31.42 -21.38 -7.53
N LEU A 916 31.31 -20.43 -8.46
CA LEU A 916 30.30 -20.40 -9.51
C LEU A 916 30.90 -20.82 -10.85
N ARG A 917 30.07 -21.39 -11.70
CA ARG A 917 30.31 -21.60 -13.13
C ARG A 917 29.10 -21.06 -13.90
N ILE A 918 29.29 -19.93 -14.59
CA ILE A 918 28.25 -19.20 -15.33
C ILE A 918 28.29 -19.66 -16.79
N ALA A 919 27.15 -20.07 -17.34
CA ALA A 919 27.07 -20.70 -18.67
C ALA A 919 27.17 -19.65 -19.79
N LEU A 920 28.33 -19.57 -20.46
CA LEU A 920 28.64 -18.55 -21.47
C LEU A 920 27.62 -18.53 -22.64
N ASN A 921 27.07 -19.68 -22.99
CA ASN A 921 26.04 -19.84 -24.04
C ASN A 921 24.66 -19.23 -23.69
N THR A 922 24.45 -18.79 -22.44
CA THR A 922 23.21 -18.11 -22.01
C THR A 922 23.33 -16.58 -21.98
N LEU A 923 24.56 -16.07 -22.05
CA LEU A 923 24.92 -14.66 -22.01
C LEU A 923 24.91 -14.01 -23.41
N SER A 924 24.76 -12.70 -23.47
CA SER A 924 24.63 -11.93 -24.72
C SER A 924 25.89 -11.10 -25.01
N LEU A 925 27.03 -11.80 -25.15
CA LEU A 925 28.29 -11.16 -25.52
C LEU A 925 28.22 -10.60 -26.94
N GLU A 926 28.78 -9.40 -27.12
CA GLU A 926 28.85 -8.72 -28.41
C GLU A 926 30.28 -8.69 -28.93
N GLU A 927 30.49 -9.01 -30.20
CA GLU A 927 31.78 -8.84 -30.87
C GLU A 927 32.00 -7.36 -31.23
N GLN A 928 33.05 -6.77 -30.67
CA GLN A 928 33.41 -5.38 -30.95
C GLN A 928 34.01 -5.25 -32.35
N THR A 929 33.38 -4.45 -33.20
CA THR A 929 33.83 -4.23 -34.59
C THR A 929 34.78 -3.05 -34.76
N SER A 930 34.99 -2.24 -33.72
CA SER A 930 35.84 -1.05 -33.75
C SER A 930 36.47 -0.72 -32.38
N GLY A 931 37.44 0.21 -32.38
CA GLY A 931 38.13 0.63 -31.15
C GLY A 931 39.21 -0.32 -30.65
N PRO A 932 39.76 -0.11 -29.44
CA PRO A 932 40.90 -0.88 -28.91
C PRO A 932 40.57 -2.34 -28.55
N SER A 933 39.28 -2.71 -28.55
CA SER A 933 38.80 -4.09 -28.35
C SER A 933 38.32 -4.75 -29.65
N ALA A 934 38.60 -4.19 -30.83
CA ALA A 934 38.13 -4.75 -32.09
C ALA A 934 38.54 -6.23 -32.27
N GLY A 935 37.57 -7.09 -32.64
CA GLY A 935 37.73 -8.54 -32.73
C GLY A 935 37.69 -9.29 -31.39
N ARG A 936 37.20 -8.65 -30.32
CA ARG A 936 36.97 -9.28 -28.99
C ARG A 936 35.49 -9.30 -28.64
N TRP A 937 35.12 -10.27 -27.81
CA TRP A 937 33.76 -10.44 -27.28
C TRP A 937 33.65 -9.78 -25.91
N THR A 938 32.73 -8.82 -25.78
CA THR A 938 32.57 -7.99 -24.57
C THR A 938 31.17 -8.09 -23.98
N ASP A 939 31.11 -8.17 -22.65
CA ASP A 939 29.91 -8.08 -21.83
C ASP A 939 30.32 -7.76 -20.38
N GLN A 940 29.38 -7.40 -19.54
CA GLN A 940 29.58 -7.10 -18.13
C GLN A 940 28.47 -7.76 -17.31
N LEU A 941 28.85 -8.61 -16.36
CA LEU A 941 27.92 -9.25 -15.44
C LEU A 941 27.92 -8.52 -14.10
N PHE A 942 26.73 -8.33 -13.52
CA PHE A 942 26.58 -7.94 -12.12
C PHE A 942 26.24 -9.18 -11.31
N ILE A 943 27.11 -9.56 -10.37
CA ILE A 943 26.98 -10.76 -9.54
C ILE A 943 26.69 -10.30 -8.11
N PHE A 944 25.45 -10.50 -7.66
CA PHE A 944 25.02 -10.18 -6.31
C PHE A 944 24.95 -11.44 -5.45
N VAL A 945 25.33 -11.30 -4.19
CA VAL A 945 25.16 -12.31 -3.15
C VAL A 945 24.26 -11.71 -2.08
N ALA A 946 23.07 -12.27 -1.95
CA ALA A 946 22.09 -11.92 -0.93
C ALA A 946 22.08 -12.99 0.17
N GLU A 947 22.57 -12.61 1.34
CA GLU A 947 22.54 -13.41 2.56
C GLU A 947 21.15 -13.26 3.19
N ARG A 948 20.29 -14.26 3.00
CA ARG A 948 18.85 -14.21 3.37
C ARG A 948 18.65 -14.70 4.80
N ASN A 949 17.94 -13.88 5.59
CA ASN A 949 17.18 -14.35 6.74
C ASN A 949 15.73 -14.61 6.29
N ASP A 950 15.47 -15.85 5.87
CA ASP A 950 14.16 -16.26 5.35
C ASP A 950 13.02 -16.10 6.37
N GLY A 951 13.33 -16.05 7.67
CA GLY A 951 12.36 -15.85 8.75
C GLY A 951 11.96 -14.40 9.03
N THR A 952 12.79 -13.41 8.65
CA THR A 952 12.47 -11.96 8.79
C THR A 952 12.37 -11.23 7.46
N ARG A 953 12.57 -11.94 6.33
CA ARG A 953 12.57 -11.39 4.97
C ARG A 953 13.55 -10.22 4.77
N GLN A 954 14.63 -10.23 5.54
CA GLN A 954 15.75 -9.29 5.45
C GLN A 954 16.94 -9.98 4.78
N ALA A 955 17.63 -9.28 3.88
CA ALA A 955 18.84 -9.76 3.25
C ALA A 955 19.93 -8.70 3.28
N GLN A 956 21.14 -9.12 3.63
CA GLN A 956 22.34 -8.33 3.39
C GLN A 956 22.82 -8.64 1.97
N ILE A 957 22.88 -7.62 1.11
CA ILE A 957 23.29 -7.77 -0.29
C ILE A 957 24.69 -7.18 -0.45
N SER A 958 25.59 -7.97 -1.00
CA SER A 958 26.87 -7.51 -1.54
C SER A 958 26.96 -7.93 -3.02
N GLY A 959 27.91 -7.39 -3.78
CA GLY A 959 28.07 -7.81 -5.17
C GLY A 959 29.34 -7.31 -5.83
N ASP A 960 29.67 -7.97 -6.94
CA ASP A 960 30.81 -7.66 -7.80
C ASP A 960 30.35 -7.43 -9.25
N THR A 961 31.13 -6.65 -9.98
CA THR A 961 31.08 -6.54 -11.42
C THR A 961 32.14 -7.45 -12.01
N LEU A 962 31.75 -8.32 -12.94
CA LEU A 962 32.65 -9.13 -13.76
C LEU A 962 32.61 -8.61 -15.20
N ALA A 963 33.64 -7.87 -15.60
CA ALA A 963 33.79 -7.35 -16.96
C ALA A 963 34.60 -8.32 -17.83
N MET A 964 34.12 -8.60 -19.04
CA MET A 964 34.72 -9.54 -19.99
C MET A 964 35.19 -8.82 -21.26
N ASN A 965 36.37 -9.16 -21.75
CA ASN A 965 36.93 -8.68 -23.02
C ASN A 965 37.70 -9.80 -23.73
N LEU A 966 36.97 -10.86 -24.07
CA LEU A 966 37.50 -12.17 -24.44
C LEU A 966 38.07 -12.18 -25.86
N LEU A 967 39.23 -12.80 -26.05
CA LEU A 967 39.68 -13.19 -27.40
C LEU A 967 38.73 -14.24 -27.99
N PRO A 968 38.64 -14.37 -29.34
CA PRO A 968 37.81 -15.38 -29.99
C PRO A 968 38.13 -16.81 -29.53
N ALA A 969 39.40 -17.12 -29.27
CA ALA A 969 39.82 -18.41 -28.72
C ALA A 969 39.28 -18.66 -27.29
N THR A 970 39.33 -17.63 -26.43
CA THR A 970 38.81 -17.67 -25.04
C THR A 970 37.29 -17.80 -25.03
N TYR A 971 36.60 -17.08 -25.92
CA TYR A 971 35.15 -17.21 -26.11
C TYR A 971 34.77 -18.64 -26.56
N GLN A 972 35.50 -19.20 -27.52
CA GLN A 972 35.22 -20.53 -28.05
C GLN A 972 35.54 -21.67 -27.07
N SER A 973 36.57 -21.52 -26.21
CA SER A 973 36.85 -22.47 -25.12
C SER A 973 35.89 -22.30 -23.93
N GLY A 974 35.42 -21.08 -23.67
CA GLY A 974 34.45 -20.76 -22.62
C GLY A 974 33.03 -21.24 -22.91
N MET A 975 32.66 -21.49 -24.17
CA MET A 975 31.33 -21.98 -24.55
C MET A 975 30.90 -23.28 -23.82
N PRO A 976 31.71 -24.37 -23.82
CA PRO A 976 31.41 -25.56 -23.02
C PRO A 976 31.77 -25.40 -21.53
N ALA A 977 32.87 -24.69 -21.21
CA ALA A 977 33.39 -24.62 -19.85
C ALA A 977 32.56 -23.71 -18.92
N GLY A 978 32.03 -22.61 -19.44
CA GLY A 978 31.47 -21.51 -18.66
C GLY A 978 32.55 -20.58 -18.08
N ILE A 979 32.11 -19.48 -17.49
CA ILE A 979 32.94 -18.49 -16.80
C ILE A 979 32.98 -18.85 -15.30
N PRO A 980 34.16 -19.14 -14.72
CA PRO A 980 34.29 -19.35 -13.29
C PRO A 980 34.26 -18.02 -12.53
N TYR A 981 33.80 -18.07 -11.29
CA TYR A 981 33.88 -16.97 -10.32
C TYR A 981 33.97 -17.53 -8.90
N LYS A 982 34.80 -16.93 -8.04
CA LYS A 982 35.02 -17.36 -6.65
C LYS A 982 34.73 -16.18 -5.70
N ARG A 983 34.00 -16.44 -4.61
CA ARG A 983 33.80 -15.45 -3.53
C ARG A 983 33.89 -16.13 -2.16
N VAL A 984 34.59 -15.50 -1.22
CA VAL A 984 34.58 -15.86 0.21
C VAL A 984 33.46 -15.07 0.90
N LEU A 985 32.72 -15.72 1.79
CA LEU A 985 31.57 -15.15 2.51
C LEU A 985 31.87 -15.01 4.01
N ALA A 986 31.40 -13.90 4.58
CA ALA A 986 31.39 -13.66 6.02
C ALA A 986 30.03 -14.09 6.62
N LEU A 987 29.78 -15.40 6.74
CA LEU A 987 28.45 -15.91 7.14
C LEU A 987 28.01 -15.37 8.52
N PRO A 988 26.85 -14.70 8.62
CA PRO A 988 26.32 -14.26 9.90
C PRO A 988 25.72 -15.42 10.70
N ALA A 989 25.71 -15.30 12.04
CA ALA A 989 25.30 -16.37 12.97
C ALA A 989 23.81 -16.82 12.89
N ARG A 990 23.00 -16.22 12.00
CA ARG A 990 21.58 -16.55 11.77
C ARG A 990 21.21 -16.58 10.27
N LEU A 991 22.13 -17.08 9.43
CA LEU A 991 21.90 -17.24 8.00
C LEU A 991 20.88 -18.37 7.72
N GLY A 992 19.85 -18.11 6.91
CA GLY A 992 18.93 -19.14 6.42
C GLY A 992 19.43 -19.75 5.10
N SER A 993 19.67 -18.90 4.12
CA SER A 993 20.15 -19.28 2.79
C SER A 993 21.00 -18.17 2.16
N VAL A 994 21.81 -18.51 1.17
CA VAL A 994 22.51 -17.57 0.31
C VAL A 994 21.91 -17.65 -1.09
N ARG A 995 21.43 -16.52 -1.61
CA ARG A 995 20.94 -16.40 -2.98
C ARG A 995 21.98 -15.65 -3.80
N ILE A 996 22.56 -16.32 -4.79
CA ILE A 996 23.41 -15.66 -5.79
C ILE A 996 22.51 -15.23 -6.95
N VAL A 997 22.67 -14.01 -7.44
CA VAL A 997 21.97 -13.47 -8.61
C VAL A 997 22.99 -12.92 -9.61
N VAL A 998 22.95 -13.37 -10.85
CA VAL A 998 23.77 -12.89 -11.97
C VAL A 998 22.88 -12.13 -12.94
N VAL A 999 23.26 -10.92 -13.31
CA VAL A 999 22.58 -10.08 -14.31
C VAL A 999 23.52 -9.78 -15.47
N ASP A 1000 23.13 -10.17 -16.68
CA ASP A 1000 23.80 -9.81 -17.95
C ASP A 1000 23.46 -8.35 -18.29
N ARG A 1001 24.47 -7.49 -18.53
CA ARG A 1001 24.25 -6.07 -18.83
C ARG A 1001 23.68 -5.83 -20.22
N ASN A 1002 24.13 -6.59 -21.22
CA ASN A 1002 23.75 -6.39 -22.62
C ASN A 1002 22.29 -6.79 -22.88
N SER A 1003 21.82 -7.88 -22.26
CA SER A 1003 20.44 -8.35 -22.43
C SER A 1003 19.50 -8.05 -21.27
N GLY A 1004 20.04 -7.77 -20.08
CA GLY A 1004 19.28 -7.68 -18.84
C GLY A 1004 18.69 -9.01 -18.37
N ARG A 1005 19.12 -10.16 -18.92
CA ARG A 1005 18.74 -11.49 -18.42
C ARG A 1005 19.25 -11.67 -16.99
N VAL A 1006 18.55 -12.50 -16.23
CA VAL A 1006 18.88 -12.81 -14.84
C VAL A 1006 18.91 -14.31 -14.63
N GLY A 1007 19.97 -14.79 -14.01
CA GLY A 1007 20.02 -16.10 -13.38
C GLY A 1007 20.14 -15.95 -11.88
N SER A 1008 19.61 -16.88 -11.10
CA SER A 1008 19.95 -17.01 -9.67
C SER A 1008 20.18 -18.46 -9.31
N VAL A 1009 20.89 -18.71 -8.22
CA VAL A 1009 21.01 -20.04 -7.60
C VAL A 1009 20.97 -19.90 -6.08
N THR A 1010 20.30 -20.83 -5.40
CA THR A 1010 20.11 -20.80 -3.94
C THR A 1010 20.91 -21.89 -3.26
N VAL A 1011 21.69 -21.49 -2.24
CA VAL A 1011 22.54 -22.37 -1.44
C VAL A 1011 22.06 -22.33 0.02
N PRO A 1012 21.59 -23.44 0.61
CA PRO A 1012 21.13 -23.46 2.00
C PRO A 1012 22.31 -23.30 2.96
N ALA A 1013 22.11 -22.64 4.11
CA ALA A 1013 23.20 -22.42 5.09
C ALA A 1013 23.88 -23.71 5.58
N ALA A 1014 23.13 -24.84 5.60
CA ALA A 1014 23.67 -26.16 5.93
C ALA A 1014 24.77 -26.64 4.97
N ALA A 1015 24.84 -26.13 3.73
CA ALA A 1015 25.88 -26.50 2.76
C ALA A 1015 27.28 -25.99 3.14
N PHE A 1016 27.37 -25.04 4.07
CA PHE A 1016 28.63 -24.49 4.59
C PHE A 1016 29.06 -25.12 5.93
N GLN A 1017 28.30 -26.09 6.45
CA GLN A 1017 28.66 -26.79 7.68
C GLN A 1017 29.67 -27.90 7.38
N ALA A 1018 30.76 -27.95 8.16
CA ALA A 1018 31.72 -29.05 8.07
C ALA A 1018 31.03 -30.37 8.41
N LYS A 1019 31.27 -31.42 7.61
CA LYS A 1019 30.83 -32.78 7.95
C LYS A 1019 31.53 -33.22 9.25
N SER A 1020 30.74 -33.45 10.29
CA SER A 1020 31.15 -34.05 11.57
C SER A 1020 31.41 -35.55 11.43
#